data_AF-Q10CD5-F1
#
_entry.id   AF-Q10CD5-F1
#
_cell.length_a   1.000
_cell.length_b   1.000
_cell.length_c   1.000
_cell.angle_alpha   90.00
_cell.angle_beta   90.00
_cell.angle_gamma   90.00
#
_symmetry.space_group_name_H-M   'P 1'
#
loop_
_entity.id
_entity.type
_entity.pdbx_description
1 polymer ?
#
loop_
_entity_poly.entity_id
_entity_poly.type
_entity_poly.pdbx_seq_one_letter_code
_entity_poly.pdbx_strand_id
1 'polypeptide(L)'
;MVLTTPLAEAACRKSGLSVVDMLSPFSLFKKIDVPVRTASDQPYRLQMFKIRMVYASDVRKQDYEVADQRIKPVVSEANESALPDLLSDPPQLEDVLSKPEAELCPLWIKKFNRALMRTLSFSEHETFDHPVACLLVVSSKDNEPISKFVDLFNTNQLPSLLNEGIMDPQILKHYLILHDQQDGPQEIAMNILAEMKSTLGLNDCKLLCINSSTEADGADAENSWLPYKSHGLHNQDGACWLNTDDLNEIKDFMQDLASNHIIPYMEQKIRVLNQQVATTRKGFRNQIKNLWWRKRDDVPEAANGPMYTFTSIESQIRVLGDYAFMLRDYELALSNYRLLSTDYKLDKAWKRFAGVQEMSGLCYFMLDQSRKDAEYCLDSAFSTYLRIGSSGKRNATRCGIWWAEMLKTRGQYREASSVYYRVSNEEPSLHSAVLLEQAACCYVLSKPPMLRKYGFHLVLAGNSYYISDQKQHAVRAYRNALFVYKQHPWSYINDHVHFNVGRWYGVLGIFDVAIKHLLEVIACSHQSLTTQSMFLNDFFHFVQSMGKKFDVYKLQLPVINMPSLRVIYEDHRTYASDADVNVSESIWQELEEEMIPSSSIVRTNWLEKSPDLRKYKDSCVCVVGEAVKVRIELRNPLQIPVVVSCISLICQLSTSLDASSAVNSVLTTGAGEDIANTKPAISTFEDDGNNFTVSKLDIVLGGSETKSVQLEVTPKVEGILKLHGIRWTLSDLLVGYQYFEFDTKRKTKKGKKGPRRTLSNTLIVIKGLPKLTGCIDHLPTNAFAGDLRLLKLNLRNQSEYAVKNIKMKLSHPRFVIPGDLSEVDFEFPQCLRKHVQSEISTVSTKRTQGDAKGLLFTFSQDIKIQEGATFSWPIWFHAATPGNFSLYISLYYEMESPSEITYRTLRMHYNIEVMTCACI
;
A
#
# COMPACT_ATOMS: atom_id res chain seq x y z
N MET A 1 48.86 0.32 -3.13
CA MET A 1 48.78 -0.13 -4.53
C MET A 1 49.56 -1.43 -4.65
N VAL A 2 49.12 -2.34 -5.52
CA VAL A 2 49.75 -3.65 -5.72
C VAL A 2 50.09 -3.83 -7.20
N LEU A 3 51.31 -4.28 -7.47
CA LEU A 3 51.81 -4.66 -8.79
C LEU A 3 52.29 -6.11 -8.70
N THR A 4 51.85 -6.97 -9.62
CA THR A 4 52.13 -8.41 -9.56
C THR A 4 52.66 -8.93 -10.89
N THR A 5 53.56 -9.91 -10.86
CA THR A 5 53.86 -10.68 -12.07
C THR A 5 52.72 -11.66 -12.38
N PRO A 6 52.52 -12.04 -13.66
CA PRO A 6 51.52 -13.04 -14.01
C PRO A 6 51.71 -14.38 -13.28
N LEU A 7 52.95 -14.77 -12.99
CA LEU A 7 53.25 -16.01 -12.24
C LEU A 7 52.89 -15.89 -10.76
N ALA A 8 53.10 -14.73 -10.12
CA ALA A 8 52.67 -14.51 -8.74
C ALA A 8 51.13 -14.56 -8.63
N GLU A 9 50.44 -13.95 -9.59
CA GLU A 9 48.98 -13.99 -9.66
C GLU A 9 48.46 -15.42 -9.91
N ALA A 10 49.13 -16.18 -10.78
CA ALA A 10 48.80 -17.57 -11.06
C ALA A 10 48.98 -18.48 -9.83
N ALA A 11 50.02 -18.24 -9.01
CA ALA A 11 50.25 -19.00 -7.79
C ALA A 11 49.09 -18.84 -6.80
N CYS A 12 48.62 -17.63 -6.53
CA CYS A 12 47.45 -17.40 -5.67
C CYS A 12 46.16 -17.98 -6.25
N ARG A 13 46.00 -17.92 -7.59
CA ARG A 13 44.80 -18.44 -8.27
C ARG A 13 44.65 -19.95 -8.18
N LYS A 14 45.72 -20.71 -7.91
CA LYS A 14 45.63 -22.14 -7.60
C LYS A 14 44.73 -22.40 -6.37
N SER A 15 44.73 -21.48 -5.39
CA SER A 15 43.83 -21.51 -4.23
C SER A 15 42.51 -20.77 -4.44
N GLY A 16 42.20 -20.32 -5.67
CA GLY A 16 40.97 -19.60 -6.00
C GLY A 16 40.97 -18.11 -5.64
N LEU A 17 42.11 -17.52 -5.27
CA LEU A 17 42.21 -16.12 -4.83
C LEU A 17 43.12 -15.29 -5.75
N SER A 18 42.82 -14.00 -5.91
CA SER A 18 43.81 -13.03 -6.40
C SER A 18 44.80 -12.67 -5.29
N VAL A 19 45.95 -12.07 -5.63
CA VAL A 19 46.92 -11.59 -4.62
C VAL A 19 46.27 -10.60 -3.66
N VAL A 20 45.45 -9.67 -4.17
CA VAL A 20 44.75 -8.70 -3.33
C VAL A 20 43.69 -9.38 -2.46
N ASP A 21 42.97 -10.36 -2.99
CA ASP A 21 41.96 -11.14 -2.24
C ASP A 21 42.59 -11.95 -1.10
N MET A 22 43.79 -12.49 -1.31
CA MET A 22 44.55 -13.22 -0.30
C MET A 22 44.96 -12.35 0.89
N LEU A 23 45.40 -11.11 0.62
CA LEU A 23 45.90 -10.20 1.66
C LEU A 23 44.78 -9.40 2.35
N SER A 24 43.69 -9.09 1.64
CA SER A 24 42.63 -8.17 2.10
C SER A 24 41.98 -8.51 3.45
N PRO A 25 41.76 -9.79 3.82
CA PRO A 25 41.22 -10.15 5.13
C PRO A 25 42.05 -9.67 6.32
N PHE A 26 43.37 -9.56 6.15
CA PHE A 26 44.32 -9.19 7.20
C PHE A 26 44.68 -7.71 7.21
N SER A 27 43.87 -6.87 6.54
CA SER A 27 44.17 -5.46 6.36
C SER A 27 43.54 -4.53 7.42
N LEU A 28 42.69 -5.06 8.31
CA LEU A 28 42.06 -4.31 9.41
C LEU A 28 42.67 -4.68 10.76
N PHE A 29 43.49 -3.78 11.30
CA PHE A 29 44.14 -3.93 12.59
C PHE A 29 43.30 -3.25 13.67
N LYS A 30 42.66 -4.03 14.56
CA LYS A 30 41.86 -3.49 15.68
C LYS A 30 42.69 -3.12 16.91
N LYS A 31 43.92 -3.64 17.02
CA LYS A 31 44.86 -3.42 18.12
C LYS A 31 46.30 -3.43 17.58
N ILE A 32 46.66 -2.40 16.81
CA ILE A 32 48.01 -2.31 16.21
C ILE A 32 49.06 -1.79 17.21
N ASP A 33 48.64 -0.91 18.14
CA ASP A 33 49.41 -0.34 19.26
C ASP A 33 50.79 0.25 18.91
N VAL A 34 50.90 0.84 17.72
CA VAL A 34 52.16 1.44 17.23
C VAL A 34 52.32 2.86 17.80
N PRO A 35 53.47 3.20 18.42
CA PRO A 35 53.77 4.57 18.83
C PRO A 35 54.06 5.43 17.60
N VAL A 36 53.36 6.57 17.49
CA VAL A 36 53.49 7.52 16.39
C VAL A 36 53.83 8.90 16.95
N ARG A 37 54.73 9.61 16.27
CA ARG A 37 55.17 10.97 16.63
C ARG A 37 55.15 11.90 15.43
N THR A 38 54.07 12.65 15.27
CA THR A 38 53.80 13.57 14.16
C THR A 38 54.57 14.89 14.30
N ALA A 39 53.87 16.01 14.54
CA ALA A 39 54.47 17.35 14.74
C ALA A 39 54.78 17.65 16.20
N SER A 40 54.08 17.00 17.13
CA SER A 40 54.39 17.05 18.57
C SER A 40 55.54 16.10 18.86
N ASP A 41 56.44 16.51 19.76
CA ASP A 41 57.51 15.64 20.26
C ASP A 41 56.98 14.52 21.18
N GLN A 42 55.73 14.62 21.65
CA GLN A 42 55.11 13.59 22.46
C GLN A 42 54.50 12.47 21.60
N PRO A 43 54.92 11.20 21.78
CA PRO A 43 54.31 10.06 21.08
C PRO A 43 52.89 9.79 21.58
N TYR A 44 52.00 9.40 20.67
CA TYR A 44 50.72 8.77 20.98
C TYR A 44 50.66 7.37 20.36
N ARG A 45 49.75 6.51 20.81
CA ARG A 45 49.61 5.15 20.27
C ARG A 45 48.42 5.01 19.35
N LEU A 46 48.67 4.53 18.14
CA LEU A 46 47.63 4.22 17.18
C LEU A 46 46.97 2.88 17.54
N GLN A 47 45.69 2.90 17.88
CA GLN A 47 44.97 1.69 18.32
C GLN A 47 44.42 0.87 17.16
N MET A 48 43.85 1.54 16.15
CA MET A 48 43.30 0.88 14.97
C MET A 48 43.84 1.50 13.70
N PHE A 49 44.15 0.64 12.74
CA PHE A 49 44.61 1.04 11.42
C PHE A 49 44.01 0.12 10.36
N LYS A 50 43.77 0.65 9.16
CA LYS A 50 43.24 -0.14 8.05
C LYS A 50 44.02 0.16 6.79
N ILE A 51 44.49 -0.89 6.13
CA ILE A 51 45.09 -0.81 4.80
C ILE A 51 44.02 -1.16 3.76
N ARG A 52 43.96 -0.36 2.70
CA ARG A 52 43.19 -0.68 1.49
C ARG A 52 44.16 -1.01 0.36
N MET A 53 44.06 -2.22 -0.15
CA MET A 53 44.85 -2.69 -1.29
C MET A 53 44.01 -2.61 -2.56
N VAL A 54 44.67 -2.20 -3.64
CA VAL A 54 44.09 -2.00 -4.97
C VAL A 54 45.20 -2.27 -5.98
N TYR A 55 44.87 -2.91 -7.10
CA TYR A 55 45.81 -3.06 -8.20
C TYR A 55 46.14 -1.71 -8.82
N ALA A 56 47.35 -1.55 -9.34
CA ALA A 56 47.76 -0.32 -10.03
C ALA A 56 46.82 0.03 -11.20
N SER A 57 46.31 -0.97 -11.93
CA SER A 57 45.32 -0.81 -13.00
C SER A 57 44.00 -0.18 -12.56
N ASP A 58 43.65 -0.32 -11.27
CA ASP A 58 42.41 0.21 -10.69
C ASP A 58 42.58 1.62 -10.09
N VAL A 59 43.81 2.12 -9.97
CA VAL A 59 44.13 3.48 -9.50
C VAL A 59 43.84 4.47 -10.62
N ARG A 60 42.57 4.66 -10.93
CA ARG A 60 42.10 5.60 -11.95
C ARG A 60 40.76 6.18 -11.55
N LYS A 61 40.48 7.38 -12.06
CA LYS A 61 39.15 7.98 -11.95
C LYS A 61 38.16 7.12 -12.74
N GLN A 62 37.06 6.71 -12.10
CA GLN A 62 36.03 5.92 -12.76
C GLN A 62 35.05 6.80 -13.53
N ASP A 63 34.64 6.33 -14.70
CA ASP A 63 33.57 6.94 -15.48
C ASP A 63 32.22 6.83 -14.76
N TYR A 64 31.35 7.80 -15.02
CA TYR A 64 30.06 7.88 -14.36
C TYR A 64 29.19 6.64 -14.62
N GLU A 65 29.09 6.23 -15.87
CA GLU A 65 28.26 5.09 -16.28
C GLU A 65 28.75 3.76 -15.69
N VAL A 66 30.07 3.54 -15.68
CA VAL A 66 30.70 2.34 -15.12
C VAL A 66 30.46 2.24 -13.60
N ALA A 67 30.54 3.37 -12.90
CA ALA A 67 30.26 3.46 -11.48
C ALA A 67 28.79 3.11 -11.16
N ASP A 68 27.83 3.63 -11.93
CA ASP A 68 26.41 3.34 -11.71
C ASP A 68 26.08 1.87 -12.02
N GLN A 69 26.69 1.29 -13.06
CA GLN A 69 26.58 -0.14 -13.38
C GLN A 69 27.13 -1.05 -12.27
N ARG A 70 28.16 -0.62 -11.54
CA ARG A 70 28.73 -1.38 -10.41
C ARG A 70 27.85 -1.33 -9.16
N ILE A 71 27.08 -0.26 -8.97
CA ILE A 71 26.24 -0.07 -7.78
C ILE A 71 24.89 -0.77 -7.94
N LYS A 72 24.34 -0.83 -9.16
CA LYS A 72 23.03 -1.43 -9.44
C LYS A 72 22.88 -2.87 -8.91
N PRO A 73 23.85 -3.79 -9.10
CA PRO A 73 23.78 -5.15 -8.56
C PRO A 73 23.63 -5.20 -7.04
N VAL A 74 24.25 -4.28 -6.29
CA VAL A 74 24.16 -4.26 -4.81
C VAL A 74 22.73 -4.07 -4.34
N VAL A 75 21.95 -3.28 -5.07
CA VAL A 75 20.53 -3.07 -4.78
C VAL A 75 19.70 -4.23 -5.34
N SER A 76 20.02 -4.71 -6.54
CA SER A 76 19.28 -5.81 -7.16
C SER A 76 19.44 -7.16 -6.44
N GLU A 77 20.61 -7.48 -5.89
CA GLU A 77 20.81 -8.68 -5.07
C GLU A 77 20.02 -8.61 -3.74
N ALA A 78 19.85 -7.39 -3.20
CA ALA A 78 19.03 -7.20 -1.99
C ALA A 78 17.54 -7.48 -2.24
N ASN A 79 17.07 -7.43 -3.50
CA ASN A 79 15.70 -7.78 -3.87
C ASN A 79 15.37 -9.25 -3.56
N GLU A 80 16.27 -10.20 -3.89
CA GLU A 80 16.02 -11.65 -3.73
C GLU A 80 15.77 -12.03 -2.26
N SER A 81 16.47 -11.36 -1.34
CA SER A 81 16.28 -11.54 0.11
C SER A 81 14.96 -10.98 0.65
N ALA A 82 14.31 -10.07 -0.08
CA ALA A 82 13.09 -9.38 0.34
C ALA A 82 11.80 -10.03 -0.19
N LEU A 83 11.91 -11.11 -0.98
CA LEU A 83 10.75 -11.81 -1.55
C LEU A 83 9.78 -12.37 -0.50
N PRO A 84 10.24 -12.98 0.62
CA PRO A 84 9.34 -13.45 1.68
C PRO A 84 8.60 -12.30 2.37
N ASP A 85 9.25 -11.15 2.53
CA ASP A 85 8.62 -9.96 3.09
C ASP A 85 7.50 -9.43 2.20
N LEU A 86 7.63 -9.54 0.86
CA LEU A 86 6.60 -9.04 -0.07
C LEU A 86 5.26 -9.80 0.02
N LEU A 87 5.26 -11.03 0.53
CA LEU A 87 4.05 -11.85 0.65
C LEU A 87 3.40 -11.76 2.04
N SER A 88 4.06 -11.12 3.01
CA SER A 88 3.54 -10.96 4.37
C SER A 88 2.68 -9.70 4.53
N ASP A 89 1.84 -9.67 5.57
CA ASP A 89 0.99 -8.52 5.86
C ASP A 89 1.82 -7.25 6.14
N PRO A 90 1.34 -6.05 5.78
CA PRO A 90 2.04 -4.80 6.06
C PRO A 90 2.39 -4.68 7.56
N PRO A 91 3.59 -4.19 7.90
CA PRO A 91 4.00 -4.11 9.30
C PRO A 91 3.07 -3.20 10.10
N GLN A 92 2.77 -3.58 11.35
CA GLN A 92 1.99 -2.73 12.25
C GLN A 92 2.84 -1.63 12.87
N LEU A 93 2.19 -0.60 13.43
CA LEU A 93 2.88 0.56 13.98
C LEU A 93 3.82 0.16 15.12
N GLU A 94 3.35 -0.74 15.99
CA GLU A 94 4.07 -1.26 17.15
C GLU A 94 5.34 -2.01 16.74
N ASP A 95 5.27 -2.78 15.64
CA ASP A 95 6.41 -3.53 15.10
C ASP A 95 7.49 -2.59 14.58
N VAL A 96 7.10 -1.53 13.86
CA VAL A 96 8.07 -0.58 13.28
C VAL A 96 8.75 0.24 14.37
N LEU A 97 8.01 0.63 15.42
CA LEU A 97 8.56 1.43 16.52
C LEU A 97 9.45 0.61 17.48
N SER A 98 9.27 -0.70 17.55
CA SER A 98 10.07 -1.59 18.40
C SER A 98 11.36 -2.09 17.74
N LYS A 99 11.46 -1.97 16.40
CA LYS A 99 12.64 -2.42 15.65
C LYS A 99 13.90 -1.60 15.98
N PRO A 100 15.06 -2.25 16.17
CA PRO A 100 16.34 -1.57 16.32
C PRO A 100 16.76 -0.89 15.00
N GLU A 101 17.63 0.13 15.09
CA GLU A 101 18.14 0.84 13.91
C GLU A 101 18.73 -0.10 12.84
N ALA A 102 19.38 -1.20 13.26
CA ALA A 102 19.97 -2.17 12.36
C ALA A 102 18.95 -2.93 11.49
N GLU A 103 17.71 -3.08 11.96
CA GLU A 103 16.61 -3.70 11.21
C GLU A 103 15.87 -2.67 10.35
N LEU A 104 15.76 -1.43 10.83
CA LEU A 104 15.18 -0.31 10.06
C LEU A 104 16.08 0.13 8.90
N CYS A 105 17.39 0.04 9.06
CA CYS A 105 18.40 0.34 8.03
C CYS A 105 19.16 -0.95 7.66
N PRO A 106 18.66 -1.74 6.69
CA PRO A 106 19.25 -3.02 6.32
C PRO A 106 20.74 -2.96 5.98
N LEU A 107 21.45 -4.07 6.22
CA LEU A 107 22.89 -4.19 5.95
C LEU A 107 23.27 -3.88 4.49
N TRP A 108 22.38 -4.13 3.52
CA TRP A 108 22.63 -3.84 2.11
C TRP A 108 22.76 -2.33 1.84
N ILE A 109 22.07 -1.46 2.60
CA ILE A 109 22.22 0.00 2.49
C ILE A 109 23.65 0.42 2.88
N LYS A 110 24.23 -0.22 3.91
CA LYS A 110 25.65 -0.01 4.27
C LYS A 110 26.60 -0.49 3.18
N LYS A 111 26.28 -1.60 2.51
CA LYS A 111 27.04 -2.08 1.33
C LYS A 111 26.94 -1.09 0.17
N PHE A 112 25.74 -0.57 -0.11
CA PHE A 112 25.47 0.44 -1.12
C PHE A 112 26.27 1.72 -0.87
N ASN A 113 26.18 2.30 0.33
CA ASN A 113 26.94 3.50 0.70
C ASN A 113 28.44 3.25 0.51
N ARG A 114 28.97 2.08 0.91
CA ARG A 114 30.38 1.74 0.70
C ARG A 114 30.74 1.62 -0.78
N ALA A 115 29.89 1.02 -1.61
CA ALA A 115 30.10 0.90 -3.05
C ALA A 115 30.12 2.29 -3.71
N LEU A 116 29.13 3.13 -3.40
CA LEU A 116 29.07 4.52 -3.86
C LEU A 116 30.35 5.29 -3.53
N MET A 117 30.83 5.18 -2.31
CA MET A 117 32.06 5.84 -1.87
C MET A 117 33.30 5.38 -2.64
N ARG A 118 33.39 4.08 -2.96
CA ARG A 118 34.49 3.52 -3.77
C ARG A 118 34.52 4.06 -5.20
N THR A 119 33.38 4.47 -5.76
CA THR A 119 33.34 5.06 -7.11
C THR A 119 33.98 6.45 -7.19
N LEU A 120 34.19 7.10 -6.04
CA LEU A 120 34.80 8.44 -5.94
C LEU A 120 36.30 8.41 -5.64
N SER A 121 36.89 7.22 -5.53
CA SER A 121 38.31 7.08 -5.20
C SER A 121 39.24 7.60 -6.30
N PHE A 122 40.46 7.95 -5.90
CA PHE A 122 41.53 8.47 -6.76
C PHE A 122 41.20 9.81 -7.41
N SER A 123 40.69 10.74 -6.59
CA SER A 123 40.39 12.09 -7.04
C SER A 123 41.65 12.99 -7.09
N GLU A 124 41.64 14.01 -7.95
CA GLU A 124 42.79 14.92 -8.16
C GLU A 124 42.99 15.95 -7.02
N HIS A 125 41.96 16.16 -6.20
CA HIS A 125 41.85 17.25 -5.23
C HIS A 125 42.00 16.78 -3.78
N GLU A 126 42.12 15.46 -3.59
CA GLU A 126 42.18 14.80 -2.29
C GLU A 126 43.24 13.72 -2.35
N THR A 127 44.06 13.61 -1.32
CA THR A 127 45.17 12.67 -1.30
C THR A 127 44.88 11.44 -0.42
N PHE A 128 43.68 11.39 0.17
CA PHE A 128 43.22 10.29 1.03
C PHE A 128 43.24 8.91 0.37
N ASP A 129 42.94 8.88 -0.92
CA ASP A 129 42.91 7.67 -1.73
C ASP A 129 44.17 7.50 -2.60
N HIS A 130 45.16 8.39 -2.48
CA HIS A 130 46.43 8.26 -3.19
C HIS A 130 47.25 7.11 -2.58
N PRO A 131 48.01 6.35 -3.39
CA PRO A 131 48.87 5.29 -2.87
C PRO A 131 49.89 5.84 -1.86
N VAL A 132 49.90 5.30 -0.64
CA VAL A 132 50.95 5.56 0.35
C VAL A 132 52.17 4.66 0.10
N ALA A 133 51.89 3.42 -0.33
CA ALA A 133 52.88 2.40 -0.61
C ALA A 133 52.51 1.58 -1.86
N CYS A 134 53.52 1.04 -2.50
CA CYS A 134 53.46 0.09 -3.59
C CYS A 134 54.05 -1.24 -3.13
N LEU A 135 53.21 -2.27 -3.09
CA LEU A 135 53.63 -3.65 -2.88
C LEU A 135 53.91 -4.27 -4.26
N LEU A 136 55.16 -4.57 -4.54
CA LEU A 136 55.56 -5.29 -5.74
C LEU A 136 55.66 -6.78 -5.38
N VAL A 137 54.96 -7.63 -6.12
CA VAL A 137 54.90 -9.08 -5.86
C VAL A 137 55.43 -9.83 -7.07
N VAL A 138 56.51 -10.56 -6.87
CA VAL A 138 57.17 -11.38 -7.91
C VAL A 138 57.19 -12.82 -7.44
N SER A 139 56.95 -13.78 -8.33
CA SER A 139 57.03 -15.19 -8.00
C SER A 139 58.49 -15.62 -7.91
N SER A 140 58.82 -16.49 -6.97
CA SER A 140 60.10 -17.21 -6.96
C SER A 140 60.37 -18.03 -8.23
N LYS A 141 59.34 -18.29 -9.05
CA LYS A 141 59.41 -19.00 -10.34
C LYS A 141 59.70 -18.08 -11.53
N ASP A 142 59.65 -16.76 -11.35
CA ASP A 142 59.96 -15.81 -12.41
C ASP A 142 61.44 -15.96 -12.83
N ASN A 143 61.71 -15.87 -14.13
CA ASN A 143 63.08 -15.79 -14.63
C ASN A 143 63.66 -14.41 -14.23
N GLU A 144 64.81 -14.44 -13.55
CA GLU A 144 65.47 -13.25 -13.00
C GLU A 144 64.53 -12.38 -12.13
N PRO A 145 64.05 -12.88 -10.97
CA PRO A 145 63.04 -12.20 -10.16
C PRO A 145 63.40 -10.74 -9.78
N ILE A 146 64.69 -10.46 -9.59
CA ILE A 146 65.19 -9.14 -9.21
C ILE A 146 64.98 -8.10 -10.32
N SER A 147 65.23 -8.46 -11.58
CA SER A 147 65.00 -7.56 -12.72
C SER A 147 63.50 -7.26 -12.89
N LYS A 148 62.64 -8.24 -12.60
CA LYS A 148 61.17 -8.07 -12.64
C LYS A 148 60.65 -7.01 -11.69
N PHE A 149 61.25 -6.84 -10.50
CA PHE A 149 60.85 -5.75 -9.60
C PHE A 149 61.09 -4.37 -10.22
N VAL A 150 62.18 -4.20 -10.96
CA VAL A 150 62.48 -2.96 -11.68
C VAL A 150 61.50 -2.76 -12.83
N ASP A 151 61.22 -3.81 -13.59
CA ASP A 151 60.27 -3.80 -14.71
C ASP A 151 58.86 -3.39 -14.29
N LEU A 152 58.37 -3.95 -13.17
CA LEU A 152 57.02 -3.68 -12.67
C LEU A 152 56.79 -2.20 -12.34
N PHE A 153 57.82 -1.47 -11.90
CA PHE A 153 57.71 -0.06 -11.54
C PHE A 153 58.08 0.91 -12.69
N ASN A 154 58.35 0.41 -13.90
CA ASN A 154 58.66 1.28 -15.04
C ASN A 154 57.41 2.07 -15.52
N THR A 155 57.65 3.31 -15.98
CA THR A 155 56.66 4.40 -16.15
C THR A 155 55.44 4.07 -17.03
N ASN A 156 55.56 3.12 -17.95
CA ASN A 156 54.46 2.79 -18.88
C ASN A 156 53.32 1.97 -18.25
N GLN A 157 53.52 1.43 -17.03
CA GLN A 157 52.50 0.66 -16.30
C GLN A 157 51.91 1.42 -15.10
N LEU A 158 52.39 2.64 -14.83
CA LEU A 158 51.93 3.44 -13.70
C LEU A 158 50.56 4.08 -13.99
N PRO A 159 49.73 4.26 -12.94
CA PRO A 159 48.49 5.02 -12.99
C PRO A 159 48.60 6.36 -13.73
N SER A 160 47.59 6.74 -14.51
CA SER A 160 47.62 7.99 -15.28
C SER A 160 47.84 9.23 -14.40
N LEU A 161 47.27 9.23 -13.19
CA LEU A 161 47.41 10.31 -12.20
C LEU A 161 48.85 10.52 -11.72
N LEU A 162 49.70 9.48 -11.77
CA LEU A 162 51.13 9.60 -11.51
C LEU A 162 51.85 10.22 -12.70
N ASN A 163 51.51 9.79 -13.92
CA ASN A 163 52.09 10.32 -15.16
C ASN A 163 51.69 11.79 -15.43
N GLU A 164 50.50 12.20 -14.99
CA GLU A 164 49.98 13.58 -15.08
C GLU A 164 50.58 14.53 -14.02
N GLY A 165 51.41 14.03 -13.10
CA GLY A 165 52.02 14.84 -12.04
C GLY A 165 51.06 15.30 -10.94
N ILE A 166 49.92 14.60 -10.79
CA ILE A 166 48.93 14.87 -9.73
C ILE A 166 49.31 14.12 -8.44
N MET A 167 49.77 12.87 -8.57
CA MET A 167 50.26 12.06 -7.46
C MET A 167 51.78 12.14 -7.33
N ASP A 168 52.28 12.02 -6.10
CA ASP A 168 53.71 11.90 -5.83
C ASP A 168 54.21 10.50 -6.25
N PRO A 169 55.15 10.38 -7.20
CA PRO A 169 55.72 9.08 -7.58
C PRO A 169 56.66 8.49 -6.53
N GLN A 170 57.10 9.28 -5.55
CA GLN A 170 57.99 8.85 -4.47
C GLN A 170 57.22 8.22 -3.29
N ILE A 171 56.49 7.15 -3.59
CA ILE A 171 55.78 6.33 -2.59
C ILE A 171 56.69 5.23 -2.02
N LEU A 172 56.36 4.72 -0.83
CA LEU A 172 57.08 3.59 -0.22
C LEU A 172 57.00 2.37 -1.13
N LYS A 173 58.12 1.73 -1.46
CA LYS A 173 58.16 0.49 -2.24
C LYS A 173 58.49 -0.67 -1.31
N HIS A 174 57.69 -1.72 -1.34
CA HIS A 174 57.95 -2.94 -0.59
C HIS A 174 57.96 -4.12 -1.57
N TYR A 175 59.02 -4.92 -1.51
CA TYR A 175 59.30 -6.00 -2.44
C TYR A 175 58.97 -7.33 -1.79
N LEU A 176 58.02 -8.05 -2.36
CA LEU A 176 57.54 -9.34 -1.87
C LEU A 176 57.87 -10.44 -2.89
N ILE A 177 58.66 -11.41 -2.48
CA ILE A 177 58.76 -12.69 -3.19
C ILE A 177 57.62 -13.57 -2.71
N LEU A 178 56.82 -14.07 -3.64
CA LEU A 178 55.83 -15.10 -3.38
C LEU A 178 56.41 -16.46 -3.79
N HIS A 179 56.48 -17.39 -2.84
CA HIS A 179 56.93 -18.76 -3.09
C HIS A 179 55.80 -19.74 -2.80
N ASP A 180 55.41 -20.48 -3.82
CA ASP A 180 54.50 -21.61 -3.66
C ASP A 180 55.32 -22.86 -3.36
N GLN A 181 55.07 -23.51 -2.23
CA GLN A 181 55.82 -24.70 -1.79
C GLN A 181 55.72 -25.86 -2.78
N GLN A 182 54.71 -25.85 -3.66
CA GLN A 182 54.54 -26.82 -4.74
C GLN A 182 55.53 -26.60 -5.91
N ASP A 183 56.11 -25.39 -6.04
CA ASP A 183 56.99 -25.03 -7.16
C ASP A 183 58.48 -25.36 -6.90
N GLY A 184 58.85 -25.83 -5.70
CA GLY A 184 60.21 -26.27 -5.38
C GLY A 184 60.61 -26.05 -3.92
N PRO A 185 61.86 -26.39 -3.55
CA PRO A 185 62.36 -26.19 -2.19
C PRO A 185 62.50 -24.70 -1.83
N GLN A 186 62.11 -24.37 -0.60
CA GLN A 186 62.12 -23.00 -0.05
C GLN A 186 63.51 -22.34 -0.07
N GLU A 187 64.60 -23.14 -0.06
CA GLU A 187 65.98 -22.64 -0.14
C GLU A 187 66.23 -21.77 -1.37
N ILE A 188 65.57 -22.07 -2.50
CA ILE A 188 65.68 -21.26 -3.73
C ILE A 188 65.14 -19.84 -3.47
N ALA A 189 63.98 -19.73 -2.83
CA ALA A 189 63.37 -18.46 -2.49
C ALA A 189 64.17 -17.70 -1.42
N MET A 190 64.80 -18.40 -0.46
CA MET A 190 65.69 -17.79 0.52
C MET A 190 66.96 -17.20 -0.12
N ASN A 191 67.54 -17.89 -1.12
CA ASN A 191 68.68 -17.37 -1.87
C ASN A 191 68.32 -16.11 -2.66
N ILE A 192 67.18 -16.10 -3.35
CA ILE A 192 66.67 -14.91 -4.05
C ILE A 192 66.42 -13.78 -3.04
N LEU A 193 65.86 -14.06 -1.86
CA LEU A 193 65.66 -13.06 -0.82
C LEU A 193 66.98 -12.46 -0.31
N ALA A 194 68.02 -13.27 -0.12
CA ALA A 194 69.34 -12.80 0.29
C ALA A 194 69.95 -11.87 -0.77
N GLU A 195 69.83 -12.25 -2.05
CA GLU A 195 70.29 -11.43 -3.17
C GLU A 195 69.49 -10.12 -3.27
N MET A 196 68.16 -10.16 -3.12
CA MET A 196 67.31 -8.96 -3.08
C MET A 196 67.68 -8.00 -1.95
N LYS A 197 67.93 -8.52 -0.76
CA LYS A 197 68.36 -7.71 0.39
C LYS A 197 69.68 -6.98 0.13
N SER A 198 70.56 -7.57 -0.68
CA SER A 198 71.82 -6.94 -1.08
C SER A 198 71.67 -5.87 -2.17
N THR A 199 70.69 -6.02 -3.07
CA THR A 199 70.50 -5.17 -4.26
C THR A 199 69.46 -4.06 -4.09
N LEU A 200 68.34 -4.35 -3.43
CA LEU A 200 67.18 -3.45 -3.32
C LEU A 200 66.99 -2.85 -1.91
N GLY A 201 67.78 -3.31 -0.93
CA GLY A 201 67.76 -2.81 0.45
C GLY A 201 67.30 -3.86 1.47
N LEU A 202 67.93 -3.85 2.65
CA LEU A 202 67.76 -4.87 3.70
C LEU A 202 66.35 -4.91 4.31
N ASN A 203 65.70 -3.76 4.46
CA ASN A 203 64.44 -3.63 5.21
C ASN A 203 63.19 -3.74 4.34
N ASP A 204 63.30 -3.53 3.02
CA ASP A 204 62.13 -3.43 2.14
C ASP A 204 61.78 -4.76 1.42
N CYS A 205 62.51 -5.84 1.70
CA CYS A 205 62.37 -7.13 1.03
C CYS A 205 61.81 -8.22 1.96
N LYS A 206 60.74 -8.90 1.55
CA LYS A 206 60.11 -10.01 2.28
C LYS A 206 59.86 -11.22 1.39
N LEU A 207 59.83 -12.39 2.01
CA LEU A 207 59.40 -13.65 1.42
C LEU A 207 58.08 -14.04 2.07
N LEU A 208 57.10 -14.43 1.26
CA LEU A 208 55.85 -15.03 1.70
C LEU A 208 55.74 -16.41 1.05
N CYS A 209 55.67 -17.43 1.87
CA CYS A 209 55.44 -18.80 1.44
C CYS A 209 53.94 -19.10 1.49
N ILE A 210 53.43 -19.78 0.46
CA ILE A 210 52.07 -20.31 0.42
C ILE A 210 52.12 -21.78 0.00
N ASN A 211 51.17 -22.57 0.45
CA ASN A 211 51.01 -23.94 -0.03
C ASN A 211 49.68 -24.08 -0.78
N SER A 212 49.72 -23.93 -2.10
CA SER A 212 48.52 -24.09 -2.92
C SER A 212 48.20 -25.57 -3.15
N SER A 213 47.53 -26.20 -2.17
CA SER A 213 47.12 -27.62 -2.29
C SER A 213 46.02 -27.82 -3.35
N THR A 214 46.09 -28.93 -4.10
CA THR A 214 45.06 -29.37 -5.08
C THR A 214 44.32 -30.64 -4.65
N GLU A 215 44.77 -31.33 -3.60
CA GLU A 215 44.18 -32.60 -3.14
C GLU A 215 43.56 -32.47 -1.75
N ALA A 216 42.33 -32.98 -1.61
CA ALA A 216 41.56 -33.00 -0.38
C ALA A 216 42.09 -34.10 0.56
N ASP A 217 43.16 -33.80 1.29
CA ASP A 217 43.59 -34.67 2.39
C ASP A 217 42.75 -34.38 3.65
N GLY A 218 41.78 -35.25 3.89
CA GLY A 218 41.13 -35.41 5.20
C GLY A 218 39.87 -34.57 5.42
N ALA A 219 38.80 -35.26 5.80
CA ALA A 219 37.43 -34.78 5.99
C ALA A 219 37.20 -33.81 7.18
N ASP A 220 38.20 -32.99 7.57
CA ASP A 220 38.13 -32.09 8.73
C ASP A 220 38.53 -30.63 8.44
N ALA A 221 38.80 -30.24 7.18
CA ALA A 221 39.03 -28.84 6.83
C ALA A 221 37.70 -28.06 6.75
N GLU A 222 37.05 -27.86 7.90
CA GLU A 222 36.00 -26.86 8.07
C GLU A 222 36.56 -25.52 7.55
N ASN A 223 36.04 -25.01 6.44
CA ASN A 223 36.59 -23.88 5.67
C ASN A 223 37.09 -22.73 6.58
N SER A 224 38.38 -22.73 6.95
CA SER A 224 38.98 -21.74 7.86
C SER A 224 38.97 -20.32 7.28
N TRP A 225 38.64 -20.21 5.99
CA TRP A 225 38.40 -18.98 5.23
C TRP A 225 36.98 -18.40 5.34
N LEU A 226 35.99 -19.15 5.85
CA LEU A 226 34.60 -18.71 6.05
C LEU A 226 34.46 -17.40 6.85
N PRO A 227 35.19 -17.17 7.97
CA PRO A 227 35.09 -15.92 8.74
C PRO A 227 35.43 -14.68 7.89
N TYR A 228 36.27 -14.87 6.87
CA TYR A 228 36.84 -13.82 6.05
C TYR A 228 36.04 -13.53 4.76
N LYS A 229 35.08 -14.38 4.36
CA LYS A 229 34.15 -14.14 3.24
C LYS A 229 33.29 -12.87 3.43
N SER A 230 33.07 -12.45 4.67
CA SER A 230 32.29 -11.26 5.04
C SER A 230 32.87 -9.92 4.54
N HIS A 231 34.10 -9.91 4.01
CA HIS A 231 34.79 -8.71 3.50
C HIS A 231 34.48 -8.33 2.05
N GLY A 232 33.55 -9.03 1.39
CA GLY A 232 33.04 -8.66 0.06
C GLY A 232 33.83 -9.23 -1.11
N LEU A 233 34.41 -10.43 -0.94
CA LEU A 233 34.93 -11.22 -2.06
C LEU A 233 33.76 -11.78 -2.87
N HIS A 234 33.68 -11.44 -4.16
CA HIS A 234 32.88 -12.19 -5.13
C HIS A 234 33.67 -13.43 -5.54
N ASN A 235 33.58 -14.51 -4.77
CA ASN A 235 33.90 -15.83 -5.30
C ASN A 235 32.61 -16.65 -5.34
N GLN A 236 32.18 -16.97 -6.56
CA GLN A 236 31.26 -18.06 -6.82
C GLN A 236 31.96 -19.36 -6.40
N ASP A 237 31.36 -20.09 -5.47
CA ASP A 237 31.44 -21.55 -5.30
C ASP A 237 32.81 -22.26 -5.32
N GLY A 238 33.88 -21.62 -4.84
CA GLY A 238 35.18 -22.27 -4.62
C GLY A 238 35.54 -22.41 -3.14
N ALA A 239 35.87 -23.62 -2.69
CA ALA A 239 36.62 -23.83 -1.45
C ALA A 239 38.03 -23.21 -1.60
N CYS A 240 38.48 -22.44 -0.61
CA CYS A 240 39.80 -21.81 -0.63
C CYS A 240 40.79 -22.70 0.12
N TRP A 241 41.86 -23.09 -0.56
CA TRP A 241 42.83 -24.07 -0.08
C TRP A 241 44.12 -23.37 0.38
N LEU A 242 44.07 -22.78 1.58
CA LEU A 242 45.23 -22.29 2.32
C LEU A 242 45.17 -22.89 3.73
N ASN A 243 46.29 -23.41 4.23
CA ASN A 243 46.34 -24.01 5.56
C ASN A 243 46.44 -22.92 6.66
N THR A 244 46.36 -23.32 7.94
CA THR A 244 46.41 -22.37 9.06
C THR A 244 47.77 -21.66 9.18
N ASP A 245 48.85 -22.31 8.79
CA ASP A 245 50.20 -21.73 8.82
C ASP A 245 50.35 -20.63 7.77
N ASP A 246 49.85 -20.86 6.55
CA ASP A 246 49.77 -19.86 5.48
C ASP A 246 48.99 -18.62 5.95
N LEU A 247 47.85 -18.84 6.63
CA LEU A 247 47.03 -17.75 7.15
C LEU A 247 47.76 -16.93 8.22
N ASN A 248 48.51 -17.59 9.10
CA ASN A 248 49.32 -16.92 10.12
C ASN A 248 50.48 -16.16 9.47
N GLU A 249 51.15 -16.72 8.47
CA GLU A 249 52.25 -16.07 7.76
C GLU A 249 51.78 -14.81 7.02
N ILE A 250 50.63 -14.88 6.31
CA ILE A 250 50.01 -13.71 5.65
C ILE A 250 49.64 -12.64 6.69
N LYS A 251 49.05 -13.05 7.82
CA LYS A 251 48.65 -12.14 8.89
C LYS A 251 49.85 -11.42 9.50
N ASP A 252 50.91 -12.16 9.81
CA ASP A 252 52.14 -11.62 10.39
C ASP A 252 52.86 -10.70 9.40
N PHE A 253 52.91 -11.07 8.12
CA PHE A 253 53.39 -10.20 7.06
C PHE A 253 52.60 -8.89 7.00
N MET A 254 51.26 -8.94 7.00
CA MET A 254 50.42 -7.73 6.94
C MET A 254 50.59 -6.85 8.19
N GLN A 255 50.74 -7.47 9.37
CA GLN A 255 51.02 -6.76 10.62
C GLN A 255 52.38 -6.06 10.59
N ASP A 256 53.42 -6.73 10.09
CA ASP A 256 54.77 -6.19 9.93
C ASP A 256 54.83 -5.06 8.88
N LEU A 257 54.17 -5.26 7.73
CA LEU A 257 54.06 -4.25 6.67
C LEU A 257 53.40 -2.97 7.20
N ALA A 258 52.33 -3.11 7.99
CA ALA A 258 51.64 -1.96 8.58
C ALA A 258 52.50 -1.26 9.64
N SER A 259 53.01 -2.02 10.61
CA SER A 259 53.60 -1.49 11.85
C SER A 259 55.02 -0.98 11.68
N ASN A 260 55.82 -1.68 10.86
CA ASN A 260 57.26 -1.42 10.74
C ASN A 260 57.63 -0.65 9.47
N HIS A 261 56.73 -0.55 8.49
CA HIS A 261 57.03 0.08 7.20
C HIS A 261 56.08 1.22 6.88
N ILE A 262 54.77 0.95 6.74
CA ILE A 262 53.81 1.96 6.28
C ILE A 262 53.63 3.09 7.29
N ILE A 263 53.33 2.78 8.56
CA ILE A 263 53.11 3.81 9.59
C ILE A 263 54.38 4.64 9.83
N PRO A 264 55.58 4.05 10.00
CA PRO A 264 56.82 4.81 10.14
C PRO A 264 57.13 5.69 8.93
N TYR A 265 56.87 5.22 7.71
CA TYR A 265 57.04 6.03 6.50
C TYR A 265 56.11 7.25 6.51
N MET A 266 54.83 7.06 6.85
CA MET A 266 53.87 8.16 6.96
C MET A 266 54.28 9.16 8.04
N GLU A 267 54.71 8.69 9.22
CA GLU A 267 55.24 9.54 10.29
C GLU A 267 56.41 10.40 9.81
N GLN A 268 57.40 9.77 9.16
CA GLN A 268 58.58 10.48 8.66
C GLN A 268 58.20 11.50 7.59
N LYS A 269 57.29 11.15 6.67
CA LYS A 269 56.80 12.09 5.63
C LYS A 269 56.08 13.28 6.28
N ILE A 270 55.26 13.07 7.31
CA ILE A 270 54.63 14.15 8.09
C ILE A 270 55.68 15.10 8.66
N ARG A 271 56.74 14.59 9.29
CA ARG A 271 57.79 15.43 9.89
C ARG A 271 58.52 16.28 8.85
N VAL A 272 58.93 15.66 7.76
CA VAL A 272 59.63 16.35 6.66
C VAL A 272 58.75 17.44 6.08
N LEU A 273 57.50 17.12 5.73
CA LEU A 273 56.55 18.08 5.18
C LEU A 273 56.25 19.21 6.17
N ASN A 274 56.06 18.90 7.46
CA ASN A 274 55.78 19.92 8.47
C ASN A 274 56.95 20.91 8.64
N GLN A 275 58.20 20.42 8.59
CA GLN A 275 59.39 21.28 8.60
C GLN A 275 59.48 22.15 7.34
N GLN A 276 59.19 21.59 6.16
CA GLN A 276 59.15 22.32 4.89
C GLN A 276 58.06 23.41 4.89
N VAL A 277 56.88 23.11 5.41
CA VAL A 277 55.79 24.08 5.55
C VAL A 277 56.15 25.19 6.54
N ALA A 278 56.75 24.85 7.69
CA ALA A 278 57.16 25.82 8.69
C ALA A 278 58.26 26.77 8.19
N THR A 279 59.25 26.25 7.45
CA THR A 279 60.34 27.05 6.85
C THR A 279 59.82 27.98 5.76
N THR A 280 59.00 27.44 4.85
CA THR A 280 58.35 28.23 3.78
C THR A 280 57.50 29.35 4.36
N ARG A 281 56.72 29.09 5.42
CA ARG A 281 55.90 30.12 6.09
C ARG A 281 56.70 31.17 6.85
N LYS A 282 57.84 30.83 7.46
CA LYS A 282 58.75 31.81 8.07
C LYS A 282 59.32 32.79 7.03
N GLY A 283 59.63 32.30 5.82
CA GLY A 283 60.00 33.15 4.67
C GLY A 283 58.82 33.97 4.12
N PHE A 284 57.63 33.36 4.02
CA PHE A 284 56.41 34.02 3.56
C PHE A 284 55.92 35.12 4.51
N ARG A 285 56.10 35.03 5.84
CA ARG A 285 55.71 36.11 6.77
C ARG A 285 56.35 37.46 6.40
N ASN A 286 57.53 37.45 5.79
CA ASN A 286 58.21 38.65 5.26
C ASN A 286 57.71 39.06 3.86
N GLN A 287 57.18 38.14 3.05
CA GLN A 287 56.57 38.42 1.73
C GLN A 287 55.07 38.76 1.80
N ILE A 288 54.34 38.29 2.81
CA ILE A 288 52.91 38.51 3.05
C ILE A 288 52.64 39.99 3.31
N LYS A 289 53.55 40.71 3.97
CA LYS A 289 53.49 42.19 4.07
C LYS A 289 53.50 42.89 2.71
N ASN A 290 54.11 42.27 1.69
CA ASN A 290 54.18 42.80 0.31
C ASN A 290 53.08 42.25 -0.60
N LEU A 291 52.48 41.10 -0.26
CA LEU A 291 51.42 40.47 -1.05
C LEU A 291 50.04 41.09 -0.82
N TRP A 292 49.82 41.72 0.35
CA TRP A 292 48.57 42.40 0.69
C TRP A 292 48.35 43.72 -0.08
N TRP A 293 49.35 44.18 -0.83
CA TRP A 293 49.32 45.42 -1.63
C TRP A 293 49.51 45.21 -3.13
N ARG A 294 49.73 43.98 -3.62
CA ARG A 294 49.75 43.71 -5.07
C ARG A 294 48.37 43.24 -5.53
N LYS A 295 47.65 44.10 -6.24
CA LYS A 295 46.72 43.64 -7.28
C LYS A 295 47.53 42.75 -8.23
N ARG A 296 47.18 41.47 -8.38
CA ARG A 296 47.74 40.64 -9.44
C ARG A 296 47.17 41.19 -10.76
N ASP A 297 48.04 41.79 -11.57
CA ASP A 297 47.71 42.19 -12.93
C ASP A 297 47.33 40.96 -13.77
N ASP A 298 46.40 41.19 -14.69
CA ASP A 298 45.69 40.22 -15.51
C ASP A 298 46.62 39.22 -16.24
N VAL A 299 46.75 38.01 -15.69
CA VAL A 299 47.19 36.83 -16.43
C VAL A 299 45.93 36.13 -16.96
N PRO A 300 45.86 35.73 -18.25
CA PRO A 300 44.64 35.16 -18.82
C PRO A 300 44.17 33.96 -17.99
N GLU A 301 42.93 34.06 -17.49
CA GLU A 301 42.28 33.07 -16.62
C GLU A 301 42.20 31.72 -17.35
N ALA A 302 42.94 30.72 -16.87
CA ALA A 302 42.60 29.34 -17.17
C ALA A 302 41.26 29.03 -16.50
N ALA A 303 40.29 28.51 -17.27
CA ALA A 303 38.93 28.23 -16.79
C ALA A 303 38.85 27.31 -15.55
N ASN A 304 39.95 26.63 -15.19
CA ASN A 304 40.07 25.70 -14.07
C ASN A 304 41.00 26.15 -12.92
N GLY A 305 41.46 27.41 -12.91
CA GLY A 305 42.42 27.89 -11.89
C GLY A 305 43.84 27.31 -12.05
N PRO A 306 44.75 27.57 -11.11
CA PRO A 306 46.13 27.08 -11.17
C PRO A 306 46.21 25.55 -11.08
N MET A 307 47.10 24.95 -11.86
CA MET A 307 47.34 23.50 -11.83
C MET A 307 48.22 23.14 -10.62
N TYR A 308 47.61 22.51 -9.61
CA TYR A 308 48.32 22.03 -8.43
C TYR A 308 48.93 20.66 -8.69
N THR A 309 50.20 20.63 -9.06
CA THR A 309 51.00 19.39 -9.18
C THR A 309 51.41 18.87 -7.81
N PHE A 310 51.89 17.63 -7.72
CA PHE A 310 52.36 17.03 -6.46
C PHE A 310 53.50 17.82 -5.79
N THR A 311 54.27 18.59 -6.57
CA THR A 311 55.39 19.41 -6.09
C THR A 311 54.95 20.75 -5.51
N SER A 312 53.70 21.17 -5.70
CA SER A 312 53.21 22.44 -5.17
C SER A 312 53.17 22.41 -3.63
N ILE A 313 53.42 23.55 -2.99
CA ILE A 313 53.41 23.63 -1.52
C ILE A 313 52.01 23.32 -0.98
N GLU A 314 50.95 23.72 -1.68
CA GLU A 314 49.56 23.45 -1.33
C GLU A 314 49.25 21.94 -1.40
N SER A 315 49.72 21.25 -2.44
CA SER A 315 49.62 19.79 -2.54
C SER A 315 50.39 19.09 -1.42
N GLN A 316 51.58 19.57 -1.07
CA GLN A 316 52.37 19.05 0.04
C GLN A 316 51.68 19.25 1.40
N ILE A 317 51.09 20.44 1.64
CA ILE A 317 50.27 20.70 2.83
C ILE A 317 49.05 19.78 2.86
N ARG A 318 48.44 19.48 1.70
CA ARG A 318 47.30 18.57 1.61
C ARG A 318 47.70 17.15 1.99
N VAL A 319 48.82 16.63 1.48
CA VAL A 319 49.37 15.33 1.86
C VAL A 319 49.67 15.28 3.36
N LEU A 320 50.30 16.32 3.91
CA LEU A 320 50.56 16.45 5.35
C LEU A 320 49.27 16.36 6.17
N GLY A 321 48.23 17.10 5.79
CA GLY A 321 46.93 17.09 6.46
C GLY A 321 46.24 15.73 6.39
N ASP A 322 46.21 15.11 5.22
CA ASP A 322 45.56 13.81 5.01
C ASP A 322 46.32 12.68 5.76
N TYR A 323 47.65 12.67 5.76
CA TYR A 323 48.44 11.71 6.56
C TYR A 323 48.24 11.91 8.06
N ALA A 324 48.22 13.17 8.53
CA ALA A 324 47.94 13.47 9.93
C ALA A 324 46.55 12.95 10.34
N PHE A 325 45.53 13.13 9.50
CA PHE A 325 44.20 12.58 9.74
C PHE A 325 44.22 11.04 9.79
N MET A 326 44.86 10.39 8.82
CA MET A 326 44.95 8.91 8.78
C MET A 326 45.64 8.34 10.02
N LEU A 327 46.65 9.04 10.54
CA LEU A 327 47.35 8.69 11.78
C LEU A 327 46.64 9.20 13.05
N ARG A 328 45.47 9.84 12.91
CA ARG A 328 44.61 10.35 14.00
C ARG A 328 45.12 11.58 14.76
N ASP A 329 46.09 12.29 14.20
CA ASP A 329 46.43 13.65 14.65
C ASP A 329 45.51 14.67 14.00
N TYR A 330 44.26 14.71 14.48
CA TYR A 330 43.22 15.56 13.91
C TYR A 330 43.48 17.06 14.13
N GLU A 331 44.25 17.44 15.16
CA GLU A 331 44.62 18.83 15.41
C GLU A 331 45.59 19.35 14.35
N LEU A 332 46.65 18.57 14.07
CA LEU A 332 47.59 18.88 13.00
C LEU A 332 46.87 18.89 11.65
N ALA A 333 46.01 17.92 11.38
CA ALA A 333 45.21 17.87 10.15
C ALA A 333 44.35 19.14 9.99
N LEU A 334 43.58 19.50 11.02
CA LEU A 334 42.70 20.69 11.01
C LEU A 334 43.48 21.98 10.78
N SER A 335 44.65 22.13 11.42
CA SER A 335 45.49 23.32 11.25
C SER A 335 45.98 23.51 9.80
N ASN A 336 46.30 22.40 9.11
CA ASN A 336 46.74 22.40 7.71
C ASN A 336 45.56 22.63 6.76
N TYR A 337 44.41 22.01 7.02
CA TYR A 337 43.20 22.25 6.23
C TYR A 337 42.71 23.71 6.32
N ARG A 338 42.74 24.33 7.50
CA ARG A 338 42.38 25.76 7.63
C ARG A 338 43.28 26.68 6.81
N LEU A 339 44.58 26.36 6.71
CA LEU A 339 45.48 27.12 5.84
C LEU A 339 45.01 26.99 4.38
N LEU A 340 44.92 25.75 3.89
CA LEU A 340 44.57 25.48 2.49
C LEU A 340 43.20 26.04 2.10
N SER A 341 42.25 26.04 3.04
CA SER A 341 40.92 26.62 2.81
C SER A 341 41.00 28.10 2.44
N THR A 342 41.94 28.85 3.00
CA THR A 342 42.08 30.27 2.69
C THR A 342 42.67 30.44 1.29
N ASP A 343 43.73 29.69 0.99
CA ASP A 343 44.46 29.75 -0.28
C ASP A 343 43.58 29.30 -1.45
N TYR A 344 42.94 28.12 -1.35
CA TYR A 344 42.05 27.60 -2.39
C TYR A 344 40.83 28.48 -2.64
N LYS A 345 40.34 29.19 -1.62
CA LYS A 345 39.23 30.14 -1.78
C LYS A 345 39.66 31.38 -2.55
N LEU A 346 40.86 31.89 -2.29
CA LEU A 346 41.44 33.03 -3.02
C LEU A 346 41.73 32.67 -4.48
N ASP A 347 42.24 31.45 -4.71
CA ASP A 347 42.53 30.94 -6.05
C ASP A 347 41.30 30.47 -6.83
N LYS A 348 40.09 30.59 -6.25
CA LYS A 348 38.82 30.07 -6.81
C LYS A 348 38.87 28.57 -7.17
N ALA A 349 39.74 27.79 -6.52
CA ALA A 349 39.88 26.35 -6.71
C ALA A 349 38.77 25.58 -5.98
N TRP A 350 37.51 25.77 -6.40
CA TRP A 350 36.30 25.39 -5.64
C TRP A 350 36.23 23.93 -5.23
N LYS A 351 36.67 23.01 -6.10
CA LYS A 351 36.65 21.57 -5.81
C LYS A 351 37.63 21.21 -4.68
N ARG A 352 38.85 21.77 -4.71
CA ARG A 352 39.87 21.62 -3.66
C ARG A 352 39.43 22.29 -2.36
N PHE A 353 38.84 23.49 -2.45
CA PHE A 353 38.25 24.18 -1.32
C PHE A 353 37.17 23.31 -0.63
N ALA A 354 36.25 22.73 -1.39
CA ALA A 354 35.21 21.87 -0.86
C ALA A 354 35.78 20.62 -0.17
N GLY A 355 36.77 19.95 -0.76
CA GLY A 355 37.42 18.78 -0.16
C GLY A 355 38.20 19.08 1.12
N VAL A 356 38.73 20.30 1.27
CA VAL A 356 39.36 20.76 2.52
C VAL A 356 38.33 21.11 3.59
N GLN A 357 37.21 21.73 3.20
CA GLN A 357 36.10 22.02 4.11
C GLN A 357 35.46 20.72 4.63
N GLU A 358 35.24 19.73 3.76
CA GLU A 358 34.73 18.41 4.12
C GLU A 358 35.60 17.76 5.21
N MET A 359 36.93 17.71 5.01
CA MET A 359 37.85 17.14 5.99
C MET A 359 37.98 17.99 7.26
N SER A 360 37.88 19.32 7.16
CA SER A 360 37.86 20.21 8.34
C SER A 360 36.66 19.89 9.23
N GLY A 361 35.47 19.70 8.63
CA GLY A 361 34.26 19.31 9.35
C GLY A 361 34.41 17.98 10.07
N LEU A 362 35.02 16.98 9.42
CA LEU A 362 35.34 15.69 10.04
C LEU A 362 36.35 15.83 11.18
N CYS A 363 37.40 16.65 11.05
CA CYS A 363 38.33 16.91 12.14
C CYS A 363 37.62 17.51 13.37
N TYR A 364 36.79 18.53 13.17
CA TYR A 364 36.03 19.14 14.27
C TYR A 364 35.12 18.14 14.98
N PHE A 365 34.52 17.21 14.21
CA PHE A 365 33.74 16.12 14.78
C PHE A 365 34.60 15.15 15.59
N MET A 366 35.71 14.67 15.04
CA MET A 366 36.59 13.69 15.70
C MET A 366 37.27 14.24 16.96
N LEU A 367 37.52 15.56 17.01
CA LEU A 367 38.07 16.27 18.17
C LEU A 367 37.01 16.64 19.22
N ASP A 368 35.72 16.50 18.91
CA ASP A 368 34.58 16.99 19.71
C ASP A 368 34.71 18.46 20.19
N GLN A 369 35.42 19.31 19.43
CA GLN A 369 35.72 20.70 19.83
C GLN A 369 34.54 21.66 19.59
N SER A 370 33.93 21.62 18.40
CA SER A 370 32.87 22.57 18.00
C SER A 370 31.88 21.95 17.02
N ARG A 371 30.63 21.79 17.48
CA ARG A 371 29.54 21.25 16.65
C ARG A 371 29.14 22.20 15.53
N LYS A 372 29.05 23.50 15.85
CA LYS A 372 28.67 24.55 14.90
C LYS A 372 29.68 24.66 13.76
N ASP A 373 30.97 24.61 14.08
CA ASP A 373 32.01 24.70 13.05
C ASP A 373 32.06 23.44 12.19
N ALA A 374 31.86 22.25 12.77
CA ALA A 374 31.77 21.01 12.01
C ALA A 374 30.66 21.06 10.96
N GLU A 375 29.44 21.42 11.38
CA GLU A 375 28.28 21.56 10.49
C GLU A 375 28.47 22.68 9.48
N TYR A 376 29.04 23.82 9.87
CA TYR A 376 29.36 24.92 8.94
C TYR A 376 30.31 24.48 7.84
N CYS A 377 31.38 23.77 8.18
CA CYS A 377 32.35 23.29 7.20
C CYS A 377 31.71 22.28 6.23
N LEU A 378 30.91 21.34 6.74
CA LEU A 378 30.21 20.36 5.91
C LEU A 378 29.15 21.00 5.00
N ASP A 379 28.36 21.96 5.50
CA ASP A 379 27.39 22.69 4.67
C ASP A 379 28.08 23.55 3.60
N SER A 380 29.22 24.17 3.96
CA SER A 380 30.06 24.92 3.02
C SER A 380 30.62 24.03 1.91
N ALA A 381 31.13 22.85 2.28
CA ALA A 381 31.62 21.85 1.33
C ALA A 381 30.50 21.36 0.40
N PHE A 382 29.38 20.93 0.98
CA PHE A 382 28.20 20.45 0.24
C PHE A 382 27.69 21.49 -0.76
N SER A 383 27.47 22.72 -0.29
CA SER A 383 26.98 23.82 -1.14
C SER A 383 27.98 24.19 -2.24
N THR A 384 29.29 24.12 -1.95
CA THR A 384 30.31 24.36 -2.97
C THR A 384 30.33 23.26 -4.02
N TYR A 385 30.25 21.98 -3.63
CA TYR A 385 30.17 20.87 -4.58
C TYR A 385 28.94 20.96 -5.48
N LEU A 386 27.78 21.33 -4.93
CA LEU A 386 26.57 21.54 -5.73
C LEU A 386 26.73 22.70 -6.73
N ARG A 387 27.37 23.80 -6.32
CA ARG A 387 27.63 24.96 -7.18
C ARG A 387 28.54 24.64 -8.37
N ILE A 388 29.42 23.64 -8.23
CA ILE A 388 30.30 23.18 -9.33
C ILE A 388 29.50 22.46 -10.44
N GLY A 389 28.31 21.93 -10.13
CA GLY A 389 27.45 21.22 -11.08
C GLY A 389 27.74 19.71 -11.17
N SER A 390 27.58 19.11 -12.35
CA SER A 390 27.64 17.65 -12.55
C SER A 390 28.94 17.01 -12.07
N SER A 391 30.08 17.70 -12.21
CA SER A 391 31.39 17.21 -11.79
C SER A 391 31.60 17.23 -10.26
N GLY A 392 30.82 18.03 -9.53
CA GLY A 392 30.84 18.10 -8.06
C GLY A 392 29.76 17.25 -7.38
N LYS A 393 28.71 16.91 -8.12
CA LYS A 393 27.48 16.25 -7.64
C LYS A 393 27.70 15.03 -6.75
N ARG A 394 28.50 14.05 -7.22
CA ARG A 394 28.79 12.85 -6.41
C ARG A 394 29.60 13.14 -5.13
N ASN A 395 30.48 14.14 -5.16
CA ASN A 395 31.20 14.59 -3.97
C ASN A 395 30.23 15.27 -2.98
N ALA A 396 29.23 16.01 -3.47
CA ALA A 396 28.14 16.52 -2.64
C ALA A 396 27.36 15.36 -1.99
N THR A 397 27.05 14.30 -2.75
CA THR A 397 26.39 13.09 -2.22
C THR A 397 27.20 12.46 -1.09
N ARG A 398 28.49 12.22 -1.32
CA ARG A 398 29.40 11.71 -0.29
C ARG A 398 29.43 12.60 0.95
N CYS A 399 29.66 13.90 0.76
CA CYS A 399 29.73 14.88 1.85
C CYS A 399 28.43 14.87 2.68
N GLY A 400 27.28 14.78 2.02
CA GLY A 400 25.98 14.68 2.66
C GLY A 400 25.80 13.38 3.46
N ILE A 401 26.28 12.24 2.96
CA ILE A 401 26.25 10.97 3.71
C ILE A 401 27.11 11.08 4.97
N TRP A 402 28.33 11.60 4.88
CA TRP A 402 29.19 11.82 6.06
C TRP A 402 28.53 12.76 7.06
N TRP A 403 27.92 13.84 6.59
CA TRP A 403 27.22 14.79 7.44
C TRP A 403 26.02 14.14 8.14
N ALA A 404 25.21 13.36 7.42
CA ALA A 404 24.09 12.67 8.01
C ALA A 404 24.53 11.61 9.04
N GLU A 405 25.58 10.84 8.77
CA GLU A 405 26.12 9.87 9.74
C GLU A 405 26.70 10.56 10.98
N MET A 406 27.39 11.69 10.81
CA MET A 406 27.85 12.52 11.93
C MET A 406 26.69 12.93 12.84
N LEU A 407 25.58 13.41 12.26
CA LEU A 407 24.39 13.80 13.01
C LEU A 407 23.72 12.59 13.70
N LYS A 408 23.64 11.44 13.02
CA LYS A 408 23.10 10.19 13.60
C LYS A 408 23.90 9.72 14.82
N THR A 409 25.23 9.75 14.77
CA THR A 409 26.07 9.36 15.94
C THR A 409 25.81 10.22 17.17
N ARG A 410 25.30 11.44 16.99
CA ARG A 410 24.91 12.37 18.05
C ARG A 410 23.42 12.27 18.43
N GLY A 411 22.67 11.35 17.83
CA GLY A 411 21.23 11.18 18.02
C GLY A 411 20.35 12.25 17.35
N GLN A 412 20.93 13.09 16.47
CA GLN A 412 20.23 14.16 15.74
C GLN A 412 19.61 13.61 14.45
N TYR A 413 18.69 12.66 14.59
CA TYR A 413 18.09 11.96 13.45
C TYR A 413 17.23 12.89 12.57
N ARG A 414 16.56 13.89 13.16
CA ARG A 414 15.72 14.82 12.40
C ARG A 414 16.55 15.65 11.42
N GLU A 415 17.69 16.14 11.89
CA GLU A 415 18.65 16.92 11.12
C GLU A 415 19.31 16.02 10.07
N ALA A 416 19.70 14.79 10.42
CA ALA A 416 20.24 13.82 9.48
C ALA A 416 19.26 13.51 8.32
N SER A 417 17.96 13.38 8.64
CA SER A 417 16.91 13.18 7.63
C SER A 417 16.84 14.35 6.64
N SER A 418 16.98 15.58 7.14
CA SER A 418 16.99 16.79 6.30
C SER A 418 18.18 16.80 5.34
N VAL A 419 19.36 16.35 5.80
CA VAL A 419 20.55 16.22 4.96
C VAL A 419 20.32 15.15 3.88
N TYR A 420 19.87 13.94 4.25
CA TYR A 420 19.56 12.89 3.27
C TYR A 420 18.56 13.35 2.22
N TYR A 421 17.50 14.06 2.63
CA TYR A 421 16.52 14.64 1.70
C TYR A 421 17.15 15.68 0.77
N ARG A 422 17.96 16.62 1.29
CA ARG A 422 18.69 17.62 0.48
C ARG A 422 19.59 16.96 -0.56
N VAL A 423 20.27 15.87 -0.19
CA VAL A 423 21.15 15.11 -1.09
C VAL A 423 20.35 14.36 -2.15
N SER A 424 19.15 13.90 -1.80
CA SER A 424 18.28 13.14 -2.72
C SER A 424 17.52 14.00 -3.73
N ASN A 425 17.55 15.34 -3.59
CA ASN A 425 16.70 16.32 -4.30
C ASN A 425 17.03 16.50 -5.80
N GLU A 426 17.56 15.45 -6.41
CA GLU A 426 17.88 15.34 -7.82
C GLU A 426 16.75 14.61 -8.55
N GLU A 427 16.84 14.49 -9.89
CA GLU A 427 15.94 13.63 -10.65
C GLU A 427 15.87 12.21 -10.04
N PRO A 428 14.68 11.56 -10.05
CA PRO A 428 14.50 10.25 -9.47
C PRO A 428 15.53 9.25 -10.01
N SER A 429 16.39 8.77 -9.12
CA SER A 429 17.49 7.86 -9.44
C SER A 429 17.62 6.80 -8.36
N LEU A 430 18.37 5.73 -8.66
CA LEU A 430 18.62 4.66 -7.71
C LEU A 430 19.27 5.18 -6.42
N HIS A 431 20.19 6.13 -6.55
CA HIS A 431 20.84 6.78 -5.41
C HIS A 431 19.87 7.60 -4.58
N SER A 432 19.03 8.41 -5.23
CA SER A 432 17.98 9.19 -4.56
C SER A 432 17.03 8.28 -3.78
N ALA A 433 16.63 7.13 -4.34
CA ALA A 433 15.76 6.16 -3.68
C ALA A 433 16.33 5.66 -2.34
N VAL A 434 17.60 5.21 -2.34
CA VAL A 434 18.26 4.70 -1.14
C VAL A 434 18.47 5.80 -0.09
N LEU A 435 18.76 7.03 -0.51
CA LEU A 435 18.92 8.17 0.41
C LEU A 435 17.58 8.60 1.03
N LEU A 436 16.50 8.61 0.25
CA LEU A 436 15.14 8.90 0.76
C LEU A 436 14.68 7.85 1.77
N GLU A 437 15.01 6.58 1.54
CA GLU A 437 14.73 5.51 2.49
C GLU A 437 15.51 5.71 3.81
N GLN A 438 16.80 6.05 3.73
CA GLN A 438 17.59 6.41 4.92
C GLN A 438 17.00 7.63 5.65
N ALA A 439 16.52 8.64 4.91
CA ALA A 439 15.82 9.79 5.48
C ALA A 439 14.55 9.37 6.23
N ALA A 440 13.76 8.46 5.65
CA ALA A 440 12.58 7.90 6.30
C ALA A 440 12.98 7.23 7.62
N CYS A 441 13.97 6.34 7.61
CA CYS A 441 14.44 5.64 8.81
C CYS A 441 14.87 6.61 9.92
N CYS A 442 15.53 7.72 9.59
CA CYS A 442 15.86 8.74 10.57
C CYS A 442 14.61 9.45 11.15
N TYR A 443 13.53 9.63 10.40
CA TYR A 443 12.29 10.21 10.95
C TYR A 443 11.57 9.29 11.95
N VAL A 444 11.61 7.98 11.77
CA VAL A 444 11.03 7.04 12.75
C VAL A 444 11.91 6.91 14.00
N LEU A 445 13.24 6.99 13.85
CA LEU A 445 14.20 6.99 14.97
C LEU A 445 14.26 8.30 15.76
N SER A 446 13.69 9.38 15.22
CA SER A 446 13.62 10.67 15.91
C SER A 446 12.80 10.58 17.19
N LYS A 447 13.11 11.43 18.18
CA LYS A 447 12.36 11.53 19.44
C LYS A 447 11.68 12.91 19.54
N PRO A 448 10.33 12.99 19.47
CA PRO A 448 9.37 11.92 19.20
C PRO A 448 9.40 11.45 17.72
N PRO A 449 8.93 10.22 17.42
CA PRO A 449 8.86 9.68 16.05
C PRO A 449 7.98 10.53 15.13
N MET A 450 8.42 10.76 13.90
CA MET A 450 7.72 11.60 12.92
C MET A 450 7.09 10.75 11.80
N LEU A 451 6.07 9.97 12.14
CA LEU A 451 5.45 8.97 11.25
C LEU A 451 4.96 9.53 9.91
N ARG A 452 4.37 10.73 9.91
CA ARG A 452 3.93 11.39 8.66
C ARG A 452 5.09 11.66 7.70
N LYS A 453 6.24 12.11 8.24
CA LYS A 453 7.43 12.35 7.44
C LYS A 453 8.07 11.04 6.99
N TYR A 454 8.08 10.02 7.85
CA TYR A 454 8.50 8.67 7.51
C TYR A 454 7.72 8.12 6.29
N GLY A 455 6.38 8.09 6.36
CA GLY A 455 5.55 7.62 5.25
C GLY A 455 5.76 8.42 3.97
N PHE A 456 5.84 9.76 4.07
CA PHE A 456 6.08 10.63 2.92
C PHE A 456 7.40 10.31 2.20
N HIS A 457 8.50 10.14 2.94
CA HIS A 457 9.80 9.83 2.34
C HIS A 457 9.87 8.42 1.77
N LEU A 458 9.15 7.45 2.36
CA LEU A 458 9.02 6.10 1.77
C LEU A 458 8.26 6.11 0.44
N VAL A 459 7.19 6.91 0.32
CA VAL A 459 6.45 7.05 -0.95
C VAL A 459 7.35 7.67 -2.03
N LEU A 460 8.16 8.67 -1.68
CA LEU A 460 9.15 9.24 -2.60
C LEU A 460 10.22 8.20 -2.99
N ALA A 461 10.76 7.47 -2.00
CA ALA A 461 11.76 6.42 -2.24
C ALA A 461 11.21 5.34 -3.17
N GLY A 462 9.98 4.87 -2.94
CA GLY A 462 9.36 3.84 -3.77
C GLY A 462 9.11 4.30 -5.21
N ASN A 463 8.76 5.57 -5.43
CA ASN A 463 8.65 6.12 -6.79
C ASN A 463 10.01 6.13 -7.50
N SER A 464 11.07 6.56 -6.80
CA SER A 464 12.43 6.53 -7.33
C SER A 464 12.94 5.11 -7.60
N TYR A 465 12.60 4.13 -6.75
CA TYR A 465 12.90 2.71 -7.01
C TYR A 465 12.17 2.20 -8.24
N TYR A 466 10.89 2.54 -8.43
CA TYR A 466 10.13 2.13 -9.60
C TYR A 466 10.73 2.68 -10.90
N ILE A 467 11.05 3.97 -10.94
CA ILE A 467 11.71 4.61 -12.09
C ILE A 467 13.08 3.98 -12.39
N SER A 468 13.76 3.48 -11.35
CA SER A 468 15.06 2.79 -11.45
C SER A 468 14.96 1.29 -11.71
N ASP A 469 13.79 0.79 -12.11
CA ASP A 469 13.49 -0.62 -12.38
C ASP A 469 13.74 -1.57 -11.18
N GLN A 470 13.56 -1.07 -9.96
CA GLN A 470 13.63 -1.85 -8.72
C GLN A 470 12.22 -2.05 -8.13
N LYS A 471 11.34 -2.73 -8.87
CA LYS A 471 9.91 -2.86 -8.54
C LYS A 471 9.64 -3.48 -7.17
N GLN A 472 10.44 -4.46 -6.76
CA GLN A 472 10.32 -5.13 -5.45
C GLN A 472 10.60 -4.17 -4.29
N HIS A 473 11.67 -3.39 -4.36
CA HIS A 473 11.91 -2.32 -3.39
C HIS A 473 10.86 -1.22 -3.43
N ALA A 474 10.30 -0.90 -4.60
CA ALA A 474 9.20 0.06 -4.70
C ALA A 474 7.97 -0.41 -3.92
N VAL A 475 7.55 -1.67 -4.12
CA VAL A 475 6.45 -2.31 -3.37
C VAL A 475 6.75 -2.34 -1.87
N ARG A 476 7.96 -2.76 -1.46
CA ARG A 476 8.38 -2.78 -0.06
C ARG A 476 8.29 -1.40 0.59
N ALA A 477 8.78 -0.35 -0.07
CA ALA A 477 8.75 1.01 0.46
C ALA A 477 7.32 1.51 0.65
N TYR A 478 6.44 1.30 -0.34
CA TYR A 478 5.04 1.71 -0.23
C TYR A 478 4.27 0.87 0.81
N ARG A 479 4.50 -0.44 0.87
CA ARG A 479 3.89 -1.33 1.87
C ARG A 479 4.23 -0.88 3.28
N ASN A 480 5.49 -0.51 3.53
CA ASN A 480 5.93 0.03 4.82
C ASN A 480 5.32 1.41 5.13
N ALA A 481 4.79 2.13 4.13
CA ALA A 481 4.11 3.42 4.35
C ALA A 481 2.61 3.28 4.65
N LEU A 482 1.98 2.13 4.36
CA LEU A 482 0.52 1.95 4.43
C LEU A 482 -0.09 2.24 5.81
N PHE A 483 0.53 1.75 6.88
CA PHE A 483 -0.01 1.92 8.23
C PHE A 483 -0.06 3.40 8.65
N VAL A 484 0.79 4.26 8.07
CA VAL A 484 0.79 5.70 8.31
C VAL A 484 -0.49 6.35 7.77
N TYR A 485 -1.08 5.77 6.72
CA TYR A 485 -2.21 6.37 6.00
C TYR A 485 -3.57 5.74 6.34
N LYS A 486 -3.60 4.45 6.72
CA LYS A 486 -4.82 3.65 6.95
C LYS A 486 -5.78 4.22 8.01
N GLN A 487 -5.30 5.03 8.96
CA GLN A 487 -6.10 5.60 10.07
C GLN A 487 -6.32 7.11 9.97
N HIS A 488 -5.94 7.74 8.86
CA HIS A 488 -6.00 9.20 8.72
C HIS A 488 -6.92 9.64 7.58
N PRO A 489 -7.49 10.86 7.65
CA PRO A 489 -8.42 11.37 6.64
C PRO A 489 -7.75 11.73 5.31
N TRP A 490 -6.51 11.28 5.07
CA TRP A 490 -5.74 11.64 3.87
C TRP A 490 -6.05 10.66 2.73
N SER A 491 -7.28 10.71 2.23
CA SER A 491 -7.78 9.76 1.23
C SER A 491 -6.94 9.78 -0.06
N TYR A 492 -6.52 10.95 -0.56
CA TYR A 492 -5.74 11.04 -1.81
C TYR A 492 -4.40 10.29 -1.77
N ILE A 493 -3.64 10.42 -0.69
CA ILE A 493 -2.36 9.70 -0.56
C ILE A 493 -2.60 8.23 -0.26
N ASN A 494 -3.63 7.89 0.49
CA ASN A 494 -4.01 6.50 0.73
C ASN A 494 -4.35 5.79 -0.58
N ASP A 495 -5.16 6.42 -1.42
CA ASP A 495 -5.50 5.95 -2.76
C ASP A 495 -4.26 5.80 -3.63
N HIS A 496 -3.38 6.81 -3.65
CA HIS A 496 -2.11 6.75 -4.40
C HIS A 496 -1.25 5.56 -3.97
N VAL A 497 -1.12 5.31 -2.67
CA VAL A 497 -0.31 4.20 -2.16
C VAL A 497 -0.94 2.86 -2.51
N HIS A 498 -2.23 2.67 -2.22
CA HIS A 498 -2.94 1.42 -2.55
C HIS A 498 -2.95 1.13 -4.05
N PHE A 499 -3.21 2.14 -4.89
CA PHE A 499 -3.22 1.99 -6.34
C PHE A 499 -1.85 1.55 -6.89
N ASN A 500 -0.76 2.23 -6.51
CA ASN A 500 0.57 1.89 -7.01
C ASN A 500 1.06 0.53 -6.49
N VAL A 501 0.82 0.22 -5.21
CA VAL A 501 1.15 -1.10 -4.65
C VAL A 501 0.39 -2.20 -5.38
N GLY A 502 -0.92 -2.02 -5.58
CA GLY A 502 -1.75 -2.98 -6.31
C GLY A 502 -1.27 -3.19 -7.75
N ARG A 503 -1.02 -2.10 -8.47
CA ARG A 503 -0.48 -2.13 -9.83
C ARG A 503 0.86 -2.86 -9.91
N TRP A 504 1.78 -2.60 -8.99
CA TRP A 504 3.11 -3.22 -9.02
C TRP A 504 3.09 -4.70 -8.61
N TYR A 505 2.25 -5.10 -7.64
CA TYR A 505 2.01 -6.53 -7.40
C TYR A 505 1.44 -7.24 -8.64
N GLY A 506 0.54 -6.57 -9.36
CA GLY A 506 0.00 -7.08 -10.63
C GLY A 506 1.07 -7.26 -11.70
N VAL A 507 2.00 -6.30 -11.84
CA VAL A 507 3.17 -6.42 -12.75
C VAL A 507 4.13 -7.54 -12.32
N LEU A 508 4.24 -7.81 -11.01
CA LEU A 508 5.03 -8.93 -10.48
C LEU A 508 4.31 -10.29 -10.58
N GLY A 509 3.07 -10.34 -11.09
CA GLY A 509 2.28 -11.56 -11.24
C GLY A 509 1.57 -12.04 -9.95
N ILE A 510 1.58 -11.23 -8.89
CA ILE A 510 0.95 -11.54 -7.60
C ILE A 510 -0.46 -10.92 -7.57
N PHE A 511 -1.37 -11.49 -8.36
CA PHE A 511 -2.68 -10.88 -8.65
C PHE A 511 -3.63 -10.84 -7.44
N ASP A 512 -3.56 -11.82 -6.54
CA ASP A 512 -4.41 -11.92 -5.36
C ASP A 512 -4.18 -10.74 -4.39
N VAL A 513 -2.92 -10.40 -4.12
CA VAL A 513 -2.54 -9.24 -3.31
C VAL A 513 -2.80 -7.94 -4.06
N ALA A 514 -2.55 -7.91 -5.37
CA ALA A 514 -2.85 -6.75 -6.21
C ALA A 514 -4.32 -6.33 -6.13
N ILE A 515 -5.24 -7.29 -6.31
CA ILE A 515 -6.69 -7.07 -6.26
C ILE A 515 -7.12 -6.57 -4.89
N LYS A 516 -6.59 -7.14 -3.79
CA LYS A 516 -6.89 -6.65 -2.42
C LYS A 516 -6.57 -5.17 -2.25
N HIS A 517 -5.43 -4.71 -2.74
CA HIS A 517 -5.07 -3.29 -2.66
C HIS A 517 -5.95 -2.41 -3.56
N LEU A 518 -6.28 -2.87 -4.76
CA LEU A 518 -7.13 -2.11 -5.69
C LEU A 518 -8.59 -2.03 -5.24
N LEU A 519 -9.10 -3.02 -4.50
CA LEU A 519 -10.42 -2.98 -3.86
C LEU A 519 -10.57 -1.84 -2.83
N GLU A 520 -9.47 -1.33 -2.27
CA GLU A 520 -9.51 -0.18 -1.35
C GLU A 520 -9.73 1.16 -2.08
N VAL A 521 -9.53 1.19 -3.42
CA VAL A 521 -9.61 2.43 -4.21
C VAL A 521 -10.76 2.47 -5.23
N ILE A 522 -11.53 1.38 -5.38
CA ILE A 522 -12.60 1.28 -6.40
C ILE A 522 -13.81 2.20 -6.14
N ALA A 523 -13.98 2.73 -4.92
CA ALA A 523 -15.08 3.62 -4.54
C ALA A 523 -14.59 5.06 -4.26
N CYS A 524 -13.57 5.53 -4.97
CA CYS A 524 -12.90 6.80 -4.74
C CYS A 524 -13.66 8.02 -5.33
N SER A 525 -14.85 8.33 -4.79
CA SER A 525 -15.72 9.43 -5.28
C SER A 525 -15.05 10.82 -5.33
N HIS A 526 -14.03 11.02 -4.49
CA HIS A 526 -13.29 12.27 -4.33
C HIS A 526 -12.19 12.48 -5.37
N GLN A 527 -11.81 11.44 -6.13
CA GLN A 527 -10.80 11.53 -7.20
C GLN A 527 -11.38 12.15 -8.48
N SER A 528 -10.51 12.56 -9.41
CA SER A 528 -10.94 13.05 -10.73
C SER A 528 -11.57 11.94 -11.59
N LEU A 529 -12.40 12.30 -12.58
CA LEU A 529 -12.99 11.31 -13.51
C LEU A 529 -11.92 10.47 -14.22
N THR A 530 -10.81 11.08 -14.64
CA THR A 530 -9.69 10.40 -15.30
C THR A 530 -9.03 9.39 -14.36
N THR A 531 -8.79 9.76 -13.11
CA THR A 531 -8.18 8.89 -12.10
C THR A 531 -9.11 7.72 -11.75
N GLN A 532 -10.42 7.98 -11.57
CA GLN A 532 -11.41 6.93 -11.31
C GLN A 532 -11.46 5.91 -12.45
N SER A 533 -11.46 6.38 -13.71
CA SER A 533 -11.44 5.50 -14.87
C SER A 533 -10.15 4.68 -14.95
N MET A 534 -8.99 5.30 -14.69
CA MET A 534 -7.71 4.60 -14.65
C MET A 534 -7.69 3.50 -13.59
N PHE A 535 -8.13 3.79 -12.36
CA PHE A 535 -8.17 2.81 -11.27
C PHE A 535 -9.06 1.62 -11.61
N LEU A 536 -10.25 1.89 -12.17
CA LEU A 536 -11.21 0.86 -12.51
C LEU A 536 -10.73 -0.01 -13.69
N ASN A 537 -10.10 0.60 -14.71
CA ASN A 537 -9.55 -0.13 -15.85
C ASN A 537 -8.40 -1.07 -15.45
N ASP A 538 -7.44 -0.57 -14.66
CA ASP A 538 -6.32 -1.40 -14.16
C ASP A 538 -6.85 -2.54 -13.28
N PHE A 539 -7.82 -2.25 -12.41
CA PHE A 539 -8.49 -3.28 -11.61
C PHE A 539 -9.09 -4.39 -12.47
N PHE A 540 -9.90 -4.06 -13.49
CA PHE A 540 -10.49 -5.07 -14.36
C PHE A 540 -9.43 -5.83 -15.18
N HIS A 541 -8.38 -5.16 -15.65
CA HIS A 541 -7.28 -5.81 -16.36
C HIS A 541 -6.61 -6.90 -15.50
N PHE A 542 -6.34 -6.62 -14.21
CA PHE A 542 -5.74 -7.60 -13.31
C PHE A 542 -6.70 -8.73 -12.94
N VAL A 543 -7.99 -8.44 -12.74
CA VAL A 543 -9.03 -9.46 -12.51
C VAL A 543 -9.15 -10.40 -13.72
N GLN A 544 -9.15 -9.86 -14.95
CA GLN A 544 -9.16 -10.64 -16.19
C GLN A 544 -7.91 -11.52 -16.32
N SER A 545 -6.74 -10.98 -16.01
CA SER A 545 -5.45 -11.70 -16.09
C SER A 545 -5.40 -12.92 -15.15
N MET A 546 -6.14 -12.91 -14.04
CA MET A 546 -6.24 -14.04 -13.10
C MET A 546 -7.10 -15.19 -13.64
N GLY A 547 -7.96 -14.94 -14.64
CA GLY A 547 -8.77 -15.97 -15.31
C GLY A 547 -9.83 -16.65 -14.45
N LYS A 548 -10.15 -16.11 -13.26
CA LYS A 548 -11.12 -16.66 -12.31
C LYS A 548 -12.13 -15.59 -11.90
N LYS A 549 -13.41 -15.98 -11.77
CA LYS A 549 -14.43 -15.14 -11.13
C LYS A 549 -14.06 -14.96 -9.67
N PHE A 550 -14.06 -13.70 -9.21
CA PHE A 550 -13.65 -13.34 -7.85
C PHE A 550 -14.88 -12.88 -7.06
N ASP A 551 -15.14 -13.54 -5.94
CA ASP A 551 -16.27 -13.27 -5.05
C ASP A 551 -15.84 -12.32 -3.93
N VAL A 552 -16.51 -11.17 -3.82
CA VAL A 552 -16.19 -10.13 -2.82
C VAL A 552 -17.37 -9.87 -1.91
N TYR A 553 -17.18 -10.18 -0.63
CA TYR A 553 -18.12 -9.80 0.43
C TYR A 553 -18.08 -8.29 0.68
N LYS A 554 -19.25 -7.64 0.73
CA LYS A 554 -19.38 -6.18 0.94
C LYS A 554 -18.55 -5.37 -0.07
N LEU A 555 -18.63 -5.75 -1.35
CA LEU A 555 -18.05 -4.96 -2.44
C LEU A 555 -18.61 -3.52 -2.40
N GLN A 556 -17.72 -2.52 -2.49
CA GLN A 556 -18.07 -1.11 -2.31
C GLN A 556 -18.78 -0.48 -3.52
N LEU A 557 -19.03 -1.26 -4.58
CA LEU A 557 -19.60 -0.81 -5.84
C LEU A 557 -20.63 -1.83 -6.38
N PRO A 558 -21.92 -1.47 -6.50
CA PRO A 558 -22.56 -0.25 -5.99
C PRO A 558 -22.72 -0.27 -4.47
N VAL A 559 -22.84 0.92 -3.87
CA VAL A 559 -23.14 1.05 -2.44
C VAL A 559 -24.61 0.74 -2.21
N ILE A 560 -24.89 -0.22 -1.35
CA ILE A 560 -26.26 -0.62 -0.98
C ILE A 560 -26.76 0.23 0.18
N ASN A 561 -27.84 0.99 -0.02
CA ASN A 561 -28.48 1.77 1.04
C ASN A 561 -29.35 0.85 1.92
N MET A 562 -28.75 0.16 2.89
CA MET A 562 -29.47 -0.79 3.77
C MET A 562 -30.70 -0.19 4.48
N PRO A 563 -30.71 1.06 4.97
CA PRO A 563 -31.91 1.69 5.51
C PRO A 563 -33.11 1.79 4.55
N SER A 564 -32.88 1.75 3.24
CA SER A 564 -33.95 1.76 2.21
C SER A 564 -34.61 0.39 2.01
N LEU A 565 -34.06 -0.69 2.56
CA LEU A 565 -34.55 -2.06 2.37
C LEU A 565 -36.00 -2.17 2.84
N ARG A 566 -36.89 -2.52 1.90
CA ARG A 566 -38.30 -2.83 2.16
C ARG A 566 -38.65 -4.18 1.57
N VAL A 567 -39.20 -5.06 2.40
CA VAL A 567 -39.75 -6.34 1.97
C VAL A 567 -41.26 -6.21 1.89
N ILE A 568 -41.80 -6.44 0.70
CA ILE A 568 -43.22 -6.35 0.35
C ILE A 568 -43.70 -7.77 0.06
N TYR A 569 -44.75 -8.18 0.76
CA TYR A 569 -45.38 -9.49 0.64
C TYR A 569 -46.88 -9.34 0.85
N GLU A 570 -47.66 -10.21 0.20
CA GLU A 570 -49.12 -10.21 0.28
C GLU A 570 -49.56 -11.30 1.26
N ASP A 571 -49.83 -10.92 2.51
CA ASP A 571 -50.24 -11.86 3.57
C ASP A 571 -51.77 -12.05 3.57
N HIS A 572 -52.46 -11.58 4.61
CA HIS A 572 -53.89 -11.35 4.58
C HIS A 572 -54.24 -10.05 3.84
N ARG A 573 -53.25 -9.20 3.54
CA ARG A 573 -53.41 -7.93 2.82
C ARG A 573 -52.92 -8.07 1.39
N THR A 574 -53.76 -7.67 0.45
CA THR A 574 -53.49 -7.62 -0.99
C THR A 574 -53.64 -6.20 -1.48
N TYR A 575 -52.93 -5.86 -2.56
CA TYR A 575 -52.88 -4.50 -3.08
C TYR A 575 -53.26 -4.49 -4.56
N ALA A 576 -54.07 -3.52 -4.99
CA ALA A 576 -54.40 -3.38 -6.42
C ALA A 576 -53.23 -2.81 -7.24
N SER A 577 -52.40 -1.97 -6.62
CA SER A 577 -51.24 -1.36 -7.25
C SER A 577 -50.04 -1.27 -6.30
N ASP A 578 -48.85 -1.18 -6.88
CA ASP A 578 -47.59 -0.98 -6.16
C ASP A 578 -47.53 0.34 -5.37
N ALA A 579 -48.40 1.32 -5.70
CA ALA A 579 -48.53 2.59 -4.99
C ALA A 579 -49.26 2.42 -3.65
N ASP A 580 -50.19 1.46 -3.55
CA ASP A 580 -51.05 1.25 -2.38
C ASP A 580 -50.26 0.72 -1.18
N VAL A 581 -49.14 0.04 -1.44
CA VAL A 581 -48.19 -0.45 -0.43
C VAL A 581 -47.53 0.71 0.33
N ASN A 582 -47.33 1.87 -0.32
CA ASN A 582 -46.66 3.02 0.26
C ASN A 582 -47.57 3.93 1.11
N VAL A 583 -48.88 3.68 1.09
CA VAL A 583 -49.86 4.42 1.90
C VAL A 583 -49.69 4.06 3.39
N SER A 584 -49.84 5.05 4.28
CA SER A 584 -49.69 4.85 5.73
C SER A 584 -50.61 3.75 6.24
N GLU A 585 -50.06 2.83 7.04
CA GLU A 585 -50.84 1.75 7.66
C GLU A 585 -51.99 2.29 8.53
N SER A 586 -51.84 3.46 9.15
CA SER A 586 -52.89 4.07 9.97
C SER A 586 -54.18 4.32 9.17
N ILE A 587 -54.04 4.74 7.91
CA ILE A 587 -55.18 5.00 7.01
C ILE A 587 -55.90 3.70 6.70
N TRP A 588 -55.14 2.63 6.42
CA TRP A 588 -55.72 1.31 6.18
C TRP A 588 -56.38 0.73 7.43
N GLN A 589 -55.77 0.91 8.60
CA GLN A 589 -56.32 0.46 9.87
C GLN A 589 -57.67 1.11 10.18
N GLU A 590 -57.80 2.43 10.00
CA GLU A 590 -59.07 3.15 10.17
C GLU A 590 -60.18 2.63 9.24
N LEU A 591 -59.82 2.23 8.02
CA LEU A 591 -60.77 1.62 7.08
C LEU A 591 -61.12 0.17 7.44
N GLU A 592 -60.19 -0.58 7.99
CA GLU A 592 -60.35 -2.02 8.21
C GLU A 592 -60.93 -2.37 9.60
N GLU A 593 -60.79 -1.49 10.60
CA GLU A 593 -61.18 -1.72 12.01
C GLU A 593 -62.65 -2.17 12.18
N GLU A 594 -63.57 -1.68 11.35
CA GLU A 594 -65.00 -2.02 11.41
C GLU A 594 -65.39 -3.20 10.51
N MET A 595 -64.57 -3.57 9.53
CA MET A 595 -64.85 -4.67 8.59
C MET A 595 -64.41 -6.03 9.11
N ILE A 596 -63.31 -6.04 9.85
CA ILE A 596 -62.68 -7.22 10.40
C ILE A 596 -63.42 -7.62 11.69
N PRO A 597 -63.94 -8.86 11.83
CA PRO A 597 -64.62 -9.30 13.04
C PRO A 597 -63.77 -9.07 14.30
N SER A 598 -64.37 -8.59 15.39
CA SER A 598 -63.67 -8.35 16.66
C SER A 598 -63.13 -9.65 17.30
N SER A 599 -63.66 -10.81 16.93
CA SER A 599 -63.11 -12.14 17.26
C SER A 599 -61.85 -12.51 16.45
N SER A 600 -61.53 -11.78 15.39
CA SER A 600 -60.28 -11.85 14.62
C SER A 600 -59.26 -10.76 14.97
N ILE A 601 -59.54 -9.89 15.96
CA ILE A 601 -58.52 -9.07 16.65
C ILE A 601 -57.75 -9.98 17.61
N VAL A 602 -57.08 -10.93 16.99
CA VAL A 602 -56.23 -11.92 17.59
C VAL A 602 -54.87 -11.23 17.66
N ARG A 603 -54.58 -10.63 18.81
CA ARG A 603 -53.21 -10.36 19.27
C ARG A 603 -52.39 -11.65 19.48
N THR A 604 -52.93 -12.80 19.08
CA THR A 604 -52.39 -14.15 19.23
C THR A 604 -52.25 -14.80 17.85
N ASN A 605 -51.28 -14.35 17.04
CA ASN A 605 -50.93 -14.88 15.72
C ASN A 605 -51.41 -16.32 15.53
N TRP A 606 -52.18 -16.63 14.49
CA TRP A 606 -52.71 -17.98 14.24
C TRP A 606 -51.62 -19.09 14.31
N LEU A 607 -50.34 -18.73 14.14
CA LEU A 607 -49.14 -19.50 14.52
C LEU A 607 -49.13 -20.09 15.95
N GLU A 608 -49.95 -19.60 16.89
CA GLU A 608 -50.02 -20.09 18.26
C GLU A 608 -50.84 -21.38 18.42
N LYS A 609 -51.69 -21.71 17.43
CA LYS A 609 -52.52 -22.94 17.45
C LYS A 609 -51.74 -24.21 17.12
N SER A 610 -50.58 -24.10 16.45
CA SER A 610 -49.69 -25.23 16.17
C SER A 610 -48.45 -25.19 17.09
N PRO A 611 -48.12 -26.27 17.82
CA PRO A 611 -46.99 -26.30 18.75
C PRO A 611 -45.62 -26.09 18.07
N ASP A 612 -45.44 -26.50 16.81
CA ASP A 612 -44.17 -26.39 16.08
C ASP A 612 -43.89 -24.97 15.53
N LEU A 613 -44.94 -24.20 15.26
CA LEU A 613 -44.86 -22.86 14.68
C LEU A 613 -44.65 -21.75 15.74
N ARG A 614 -44.68 -22.09 17.04
CA ARG A 614 -44.44 -21.14 18.16
C ARG A 614 -43.04 -20.51 18.13
N LYS A 615 -42.07 -21.11 17.44
CA LYS A 615 -40.72 -20.56 17.26
C LYS A 615 -40.68 -19.36 16.30
N TYR A 616 -41.70 -19.19 15.46
CA TYR A 616 -41.74 -18.21 14.38
C TYR A 616 -42.77 -17.09 14.63
N LYS A 617 -43.01 -16.73 15.91
CA LYS A 617 -44.03 -15.75 16.32
C LYS A 617 -43.95 -14.38 15.63
N ASP A 618 -42.80 -13.98 15.11
CA ASP A 618 -42.58 -12.71 14.43
C ASP A 618 -42.49 -12.86 12.89
N SER A 619 -42.73 -14.05 12.34
CA SER A 619 -42.54 -14.35 10.92
C SER A 619 -43.74 -13.99 10.04
N CYS A 620 -43.44 -13.49 8.85
CA CYS A 620 -44.43 -13.08 7.85
C CYS A 620 -44.95 -14.30 7.08
N VAL A 621 -46.18 -14.24 6.56
CA VAL A 621 -46.78 -15.32 5.75
C VAL A 621 -46.76 -14.91 4.27
N CYS A 622 -46.40 -15.84 3.41
CA CYS A 622 -46.45 -15.71 1.95
C CYS A 622 -47.04 -16.98 1.33
N VAL A 623 -47.48 -16.92 0.08
CA VAL A 623 -48.22 -18.00 -0.58
C VAL A 623 -47.40 -18.56 -1.75
N VAL A 624 -47.49 -19.88 -1.97
CA VAL A 624 -46.92 -20.52 -3.17
C VAL A 624 -47.44 -19.81 -4.43
N GLY A 625 -46.54 -19.47 -5.35
CA GLY A 625 -46.87 -18.77 -6.60
C GLY A 625 -47.03 -17.25 -6.49
N GLU A 626 -47.13 -16.67 -5.28
CA GLU A 626 -47.15 -15.21 -5.07
C GLU A 626 -45.72 -14.68 -4.85
N ALA A 627 -45.32 -13.66 -5.61
CA ALA A 627 -43.96 -13.10 -5.54
C ALA A 627 -43.76 -12.23 -4.28
N VAL A 628 -42.69 -12.50 -3.53
CA VAL A 628 -42.18 -11.61 -2.48
C VAL A 628 -41.26 -10.58 -3.15
N LYS A 629 -41.60 -9.30 -3.03
CA LYS A 629 -40.88 -8.18 -3.64
C LYS A 629 -39.95 -7.53 -2.62
N VAL A 630 -38.69 -7.31 -3.00
CA VAL A 630 -37.68 -6.63 -2.18
C VAL A 630 -37.27 -5.35 -2.91
N ARG A 631 -37.57 -4.19 -2.32
CA ARG A 631 -37.11 -2.88 -2.82
C ARG A 631 -35.87 -2.43 -2.06
N ILE A 632 -34.86 -2.01 -2.80
CA ILE A 632 -33.61 -1.49 -2.24
C ILE A 632 -33.01 -0.43 -3.17
N GLU A 633 -32.38 0.59 -2.60
CA GLU A 633 -31.66 1.61 -3.36
C GLU A 633 -30.19 1.23 -3.53
N LEU A 634 -29.72 1.32 -4.76
CA LEU A 634 -28.32 1.14 -5.15
C LEU A 634 -27.76 2.48 -5.58
N ARG A 635 -26.56 2.82 -5.09
CA ARG A 635 -25.88 4.07 -5.41
C ARG A 635 -24.52 3.80 -6.05
N ASN A 636 -24.24 4.48 -7.16
CA ASN A 636 -22.89 4.58 -7.69
C ASN A 636 -22.15 5.73 -6.99
N PRO A 637 -21.10 5.48 -6.18
CA PRO A 637 -20.30 6.54 -5.58
C PRO A 637 -19.36 7.23 -6.58
N LEU A 638 -19.06 6.61 -7.73
CA LEU A 638 -18.17 7.16 -8.75
C LEU A 638 -18.86 8.22 -9.59
N GLN A 639 -18.08 9.08 -10.24
CA GLN A 639 -18.56 10.09 -11.20
C GLN A 639 -18.67 9.53 -12.62
N ILE A 640 -18.14 8.33 -12.86
CA ILE A 640 -18.22 7.59 -14.14
C ILE A 640 -19.35 6.55 -14.11
N PRO A 641 -19.94 6.21 -15.28
CA PRO A 641 -20.98 5.19 -15.34
C PRO A 641 -20.42 3.79 -15.04
N VAL A 642 -21.25 2.96 -14.39
CA VAL A 642 -20.90 1.60 -13.98
C VAL A 642 -22.00 0.62 -14.42
N VAL A 643 -21.59 -0.48 -15.06
CA VAL A 643 -22.49 -1.55 -15.49
C VAL A 643 -22.57 -2.60 -14.38
N VAL A 644 -23.80 -2.85 -13.91
CA VAL A 644 -24.09 -3.84 -12.87
C VAL A 644 -25.09 -4.85 -13.44
N SER A 645 -24.65 -6.08 -13.60
CA SER A 645 -25.43 -7.18 -14.19
C SER A 645 -25.78 -8.24 -13.15
N CYS A 646 -26.72 -9.12 -13.50
CA CYS A 646 -27.12 -10.30 -12.71
C CYS A 646 -27.51 -9.99 -11.25
N ILE A 647 -28.10 -8.82 -10.99
CA ILE A 647 -28.57 -8.45 -9.66
C ILE A 647 -29.68 -9.41 -9.25
N SER A 648 -29.50 -10.13 -8.15
CA SER A 648 -30.45 -11.14 -7.66
C SER A 648 -30.39 -11.30 -6.14
N LEU A 649 -31.47 -11.81 -5.56
CA LEU A 649 -31.56 -12.12 -4.13
C LEU A 649 -30.84 -13.43 -3.79
N ILE A 650 -30.24 -13.48 -2.60
CA ILE A 650 -29.72 -14.69 -1.98
C ILE A 650 -30.80 -15.21 -1.03
N CYS A 651 -31.42 -16.33 -1.39
CA CYS A 651 -32.55 -16.91 -0.68
C CYS A 651 -32.29 -18.39 -0.36
N GLN A 652 -32.95 -18.92 0.67
CA GLN A 652 -32.98 -20.34 0.98
C GLN A 652 -34.40 -20.76 1.34
N LEU A 653 -34.90 -21.85 0.77
CA LEU A 653 -36.21 -22.43 1.11
C LEU A 653 -36.01 -23.82 1.71
N SER A 654 -36.56 -24.07 2.90
CA SER A 654 -36.53 -25.39 3.54
C SER A 654 -37.93 -25.99 3.64
N THR A 655 -38.11 -27.20 3.09
CA THR A 655 -39.38 -27.95 3.08
C THR A 655 -39.68 -28.71 4.39
N SER A 656 -38.68 -28.89 5.26
CA SER A 656 -38.84 -29.46 6.60
C SER A 656 -38.91 -28.37 7.66
N LEU A 657 -39.97 -28.38 8.48
CA LEU A 657 -40.14 -27.51 9.65
C LEU A 657 -39.08 -27.77 10.76
N ASP A 658 -38.32 -28.87 10.66
CA ASP A 658 -37.31 -29.30 11.64
C ASP A 658 -35.85 -29.05 11.23
N ALA A 659 -35.57 -28.53 10.04
CA ALA A 659 -34.19 -28.32 9.56
C ALA A 659 -33.47 -27.09 10.16
N SER A 660 -33.71 -26.79 11.45
CA SER A 660 -32.97 -25.77 12.21
C SER A 660 -31.67 -26.30 12.85
N SER A 661 -31.32 -27.58 12.63
CA SER A 661 -30.19 -28.25 13.28
C SER A 661 -29.02 -28.63 12.36
N ALA A 662 -29.09 -28.42 11.05
CA ALA A 662 -28.04 -28.91 10.12
C ALA A 662 -26.98 -27.88 9.68
N VAL A 663 -26.92 -26.68 10.27
CA VAL A 663 -25.86 -25.68 9.93
C VAL A 663 -25.08 -25.20 11.17
N ASN A 664 -25.47 -25.60 12.38
CA ASN A 664 -24.75 -25.21 13.60
C ASN A 664 -23.53 -26.10 13.94
N SER A 665 -23.24 -27.15 13.16
CA SER A 665 -22.12 -28.07 13.45
C SER A 665 -20.76 -27.62 12.87
N VAL A 666 -20.63 -26.41 12.34
CA VAL A 666 -19.33 -25.87 11.86
C VAL A 666 -18.84 -24.68 12.72
N LEU A 667 -19.59 -24.29 13.75
CA LEU A 667 -19.32 -23.05 14.49
C LEU A 667 -18.50 -23.17 15.78
N THR A 668 -17.87 -24.31 16.08
CA THR A 668 -17.01 -24.42 17.28
C THR A 668 -15.80 -25.32 17.08
N THR A 669 -14.67 -24.73 16.68
CA THR A 669 -13.32 -25.17 17.12
C THR A 669 -12.32 -24.02 17.00
N GLY A 670 -11.63 -23.73 18.11
CA GLY A 670 -10.28 -23.13 18.10
C GLY A 670 -10.20 -21.63 18.32
N ALA A 671 -9.84 -21.23 19.54
CA ALA A 671 -9.34 -19.89 19.83
C ALA A 671 -7.98 -19.67 19.16
N GLY A 672 -7.83 -18.52 18.50
CA GLY A 672 -6.61 -18.03 17.85
C GLY A 672 -7.00 -16.83 17.00
N GLU A 673 -6.59 -15.63 17.42
CA GLU A 673 -6.74 -14.40 16.64
C GLU A 673 -5.99 -14.54 15.30
N ASP A 674 -6.49 -13.86 14.26
CA ASP A 674 -6.05 -13.85 12.85
C ASP A 674 -6.65 -14.90 11.89
N ILE A 675 -7.92 -14.72 11.47
CA ILE A 675 -8.42 -15.29 10.20
C ILE A 675 -9.39 -14.33 9.50
N ALA A 676 -9.01 -13.91 8.29
CA ALA A 676 -9.84 -13.27 7.29
C ALA A 676 -11.02 -14.17 6.86
N ASN A 677 -12.20 -13.58 6.68
CA ASN A 677 -13.26 -14.04 5.78
C ASN A 677 -13.51 -15.56 5.69
N THR A 678 -14.21 -16.12 6.68
CA THR A 678 -14.92 -17.40 6.49
C THR A 678 -16.36 -17.29 7.00
N LYS A 679 -17.20 -16.61 6.21
CA LYS A 679 -18.63 -16.91 6.08
C LYS A 679 -18.81 -17.61 4.73
N PRO A 680 -19.76 -18.56 4.59
CA PRO A 680 -19.72 -19.59 3.55
C PRO A 680 -19.71 -19.02 2.13
N ALA A 681 -19.06 -19.78 1.23
CA ALA A 681 -18.97 -19.49 -0.19
C ALA A 681 -20.36 -19.46 -0.85
N ILE A 682 -20.53 -18.54 -1.81
CA ILE A 682 -21.75 -18.36 -2.63
C ILE A 682 -22.14 -19.64 -3.37
N SER A 683 -21.20 -20.57 -3.58
CA SER A 683 -21.39 -21.87 -4.23
C SER A 683 -22.44 -22.78 -3.57
N THR A 684 -22.97 -22.40 -2.41
CA THR A 684 -24.04 -23.13 -1.72
C THR A 684 -25.47 -22.68 -2.11
N PHE A 685 -25.61 -21.59 -2.87
CA PHE A 685 -26.91 -20.95 -3.17
C PHE A 685 -27.18 -20.80 -4.67
N GLU A 686 -26.57 -21.65 -5.51
CA GLU A 686 -26.97 -21.74 -6.92
C GLU A 686 -28.42 -22.24 -7.01
N ASP A 687 -29.24 -21.40 -7.66
CA ASP A 687 -30.63 -21.61 -8.11
C ASP A 687 -31.16 -23.02 -7.83
N ASP A 688 -31.76 -23.21 -6.65
CA ASP A 688 -32.53 -24.41 -6.33
C ASP A 688 -33.87 -24.30 -7.09
N GLY A 689 -33.80 -24.29 -8.42
CA GLY A 689 -34.87 -23.90 -9.34
C GLY A 689 -36.13 -24.77 -9.24
N ASN A 690 -36.04 -25.87 -8.50
CA ASN A 690 -37.16 -26.71 -8.10
C ASN A 690 -38.03 -26.07 -7.01
N ASN A 691 -37.44 -25.26 -6.12
CA ASN A 691 -38.07 -24.78 -4.90
C ASN A 691 -38.57 -23.34 -5.00
N PHE A 692 -37.89 -22.45 -5.73
CA PHE A 692 -38.30 -21.06 -5.94
C PHE A 692 -37.68 -20.48 -7.23
N THR A 693 -38.16 -19.31 -7.67
CA THR A 693 -37.58 -18.54 -8.78
C THR A 693 -37.22 -17.13 -8.34
N VAL A 694 -36.06 -16.62 -8.74
CA VAL A 694 -35.58 -15.27 -8.41
C VAL A 694 -35.44 -14.42 -9.68
N SER A 695 -35.88 -13.17 -9.64
CA SER A 695 -35.68 -12.21 -10.73
C SER A 695 -34.20 -11.84 -10.88
N LYS A 696 -33.72 -11.73 -12.12
CA LYS A 696 -32.40 -11.14 -12.43
C LYS A 696 -32.60 -9.79 -13.11
N LEU A 697 -31.81 -8.80 -12.71
CA LEU A 697 -31.88 -7.44 -13.24
C LEU A 697 -30.50 -6.93 -13.64
N ASP A 698 -30.43 -6.31 -14.82
CA ASP A 698 -29.24 -5.61 -15.32
C ASP A 698 -29.52 -4.11 -15.36
N ILE A 699 -28.59 -3.31 -14.83
CA ILE A 699 -28.70 -1.85 -14.80
C ILE A 699 -27.38 -1.19 -15.17
N VAL A 700 -27.46 -0.02 -15.78
CA VAL A 700 -26.35 0.93 -15.86
C VAL A 700 -26.64 2.04 -14.86
N LEU A 701 -25.71 2.28 -13.95
CA LEU A 701 -25.77 3.39 -13.01
C LEU A 701 -24.85 4.50 -13.51
N GLY A 702 -25.41 5.65 -13.86
CA GLY A 702 -24.70 6.87 -14.18
C GLY A 702 -23.84 7.36 -13.02
N GLY A 703 -22.98 8.35 -13.30
CA GLY A 703 -22.12 8.96 -12.29
C GLY A 703 -22.93 9.56 -11.15
N SER A 704 -22.63 9.16 -9.91
CA SER A 704 -23.31 9.59 -8.68
C SER A 704 -24.81 9.27 -8.63
N GLU A 705 -25.31 8.43 -9.55
CA GLU A 705 -26.72 8.06 -9.63
C GLU A 705 -27.12 7.16 -8.46
N THR A 706 -28.33 7.37 -7.94
CA THR A 706 -29.00 6.45 -7.00
C THR A 706 -30.28 5.96 -7.65
N LYS A 707 -30.44 4.64 -7.74
CA LYS A 707 -31.59 3.99 -8.39
C LYS A 707 -32.24 3.00 -7.44
N SER A 708 -33.56 3.09 -7.30
CA SER A 708 -34.36 2.10 -6.57
C SER A 708 -34.62 0.90 -7.48
N VAL A 709 -34.28 -0.31 -7.01
CA VAL A 709 -34.53 -1.56 -7.73
C VAL A 709 -35.50 -2.43 -6.95
N GLN A 710 -36.35 -3.17 -7.69
CA GLN A 710 -37.26 -4.17 -7.13
C GLN A 710 -36.83 -5.55 -7.61
N LEU A 711 -36.55 -6.44 -6.67
CA LEU A 711 -36.20 -7.83 -6.91
C LEU A 711 -37.30 -8.73 -6.39
N GLU A 712 -37.57 -9.84 -7.05
CA GLU A 712 -38.69 -10.72 -6.74
C GLU A 712 -38.21 -12.15 -6.49
N VAL A 713 -38.82 -12.80 -5.51
CA VAL A 713 -38.65 -14.23 -5.26
C VAL A 713 -40.04 -14.88 -5.14
N THR A 714 -40.29 -15.89 -5.98
CA THR A 714 -41.57 -16.61 -6.01
C THR A 714 -41.34 -18.06 -5.54
N PRO A 715 -41.90 -18.47 -4.39
CA PRO A 715 -41.78 -19.83 -3.90
C PRO A 715 -42.71 -20.77 -4.70
N LYS A 716 -42.23 -21.99 -4.98
CA LYS A 716 -42.98 -23.03 -5.70
C LYS A 716 -43.52 -24.15 -4.79
N VAL A 717 -42.98 -24.26 -3.58
CA VAL A 717 -43.35 -25.29 -2.60
C VAL A 717 -43.52 -24.68 -1.21
N GLU A 718 -44.31 -25.35 -0.37
CA GLU A 718 -44.51 -24.98 1.03
C GLU A 718 -43.22 -25.14 1.85
N GLY A 719 -43.04 -24.31 2.87
CA GLY A 719 -41.86 -24.35 3.72
C GLY A 719 -41.50 -23.00 4.33
N ILE A 720 -40.22 -22.84 4.68
CA ILE A 720 -39.70 -21.61 5.29
C ILE A 720 -38.71 -20.94 4.33
N LEU A 721 -39.06 -19.73 3.86
CA LEU A 721 -38.24 -18.91 2.97
C LEU A 721 -37.43 -17.91 3.80
N LYS A 722 -36.11 -17.98 3.69
CA LYS A 722 -35.17 -17.05 4.35
C LYS A 722 -34.49 -16.15 3.34
N LEU A 723 -34.60 -14.84 3.55
CA LEU A 723 -33.89 -13.82 2.78
C LEU A 723 -32.52 -13.56 3.42
N HIS A 724 -31.44 -13.93 2.74
CA HIS A 724 -30.09 -13.79 3.26
C HIS A 724 -29.42 -12.49 2.80
N GLY A 725 -29.58 -12.11 1.54
CA GLY A 725 -28.86 -10.96 0.98
C GLY A 725 -29.12 -10.69 -0.48
N ILE A 726 -28.21 -9.94 -1.08
CA ILE A 726 -28.20 -9.56 -2.49
C ILE A 726 -26.83 -9.88 -3.11
N ARG A 727 -26.83 -10.34 -4.35
CA ARG A 727 -25.63 -10.57 -5.18
C ARG A 727 -25.75 -9.83 -6.50
N TRP A 728 -24.62 -9.43 -7.06
CA TRP A 728 -24.54 -8.75 -8.35
C TRP A 728 -23.19 -9.04 -9.01
N THR A 729 -23.10 -8.76 -10.30
CA THR A 729 -21.85 -8.81 -11.06
C THR A 729 -21.50 -7.42 -11.57
N LEU A 730 -20.26 -7.01 -11.36
CA LEU A 730 -19.72 -5.74 -11.81
C LEU A 730 -18.93 -5.96 -13.11
N SER A 731 -19.38 -5.32 -14.20
CA SER A 731 -18.78 -5.45 -15.54
C SER A 731 -18.54 -6.90 -15.99
N ASP A 732 -19.43 -7.83 -15.62
CA ASP A 732 -19.39 -9.27 -15.93
C ASP A 732 -18.15 -10.05 -15.43
N LEU A 733 -17.30 -9.42 -14.62
CA LEU A 733 -16.01 -9.99 -14.17
C LEU A 733 -15.98 -10.30 -12.68
N LEU A 734 -16.55 -9.40 -11.86
CA LEU A 734 -16.43 -9.43 -10.41
C LEU A 734 -17.79 -9.66 -9.76
N VAL A 735 -17.90 -10.66 -8.89
CA VAL A 735 -19.15 -10.96 -8.19
C VAL A 735 -19.12 -10.32 -6.81
N GLY A 736 -19.99 -9.35 -6.59
CA GLY A 736 -20.21 -8.73 -5.29
C GLY A 736 -21.40 -9.37 -4.57
N TYR A 737 -21.29 -9.53 -3.25
CA TYR A 737 -22.44 -9.95 -2.44
C TYR A 737 -22.45 -9.30 -1.06
N GLN A 738 -23.65 -9.06 -0.56
CA GLN A 738 -23.87 -8.49 0.77
C GLN A 738 -25.09 -9.11 1.44
N TYR A 739 -24.92 -9.57 2.68
CA TYR A 739 -26.02 -10.06 3.51
C TYR A 739 -26.82 -8.90 4.10
N PHE A 740 -28.13 -9.08 4.21
CA PHE A 740 -29.01 -8.10 4.86
C PHE A 740 -28.81 -8.12 6.37
N GLU A 741 -28.65 -6.94 6.96
CA GLU A 741 -28.51 -6.77 8.42
C GLU A 741 -29.89 -6.55 9.03
N PHE A 742 -30.56 -7.65 9.42
CA PHE A 742 -31.83 -7.59 10.14
C PHE A 742 -31.56 -7.43 11.65
N ASP A 743 -32.28 -6.51 12.30
CA ASP A 743 -32.03 -6.12 13.70
C ASP A 743 -32.37 -7.28 14.67
N THR A 744 -31.37 -8.11 15.00
CA THR A 744 -31.51 -9.19 15.98
C THR A 744 -31.59 -8.58 17.38
N LYS A 745 -32.82 -8.42 17.90
CA LYS A 745 -33.19 -8.02 19.28
C LYS A 745 -32.00 -7.81 20.23
N ARG A 746 -31.30 -6.66 20.13
CA ARG A 746 -30.38 -6.24 21.19
C ARG A 746 -31.23 -5.81 22.38
N LYS A 747 -31.16 -6.57 23.49
CA LYS A 747 -31.72 -6.17 24.80
C LYS A 747 -30.99 -4.91 25.29
N THR A 748 -31.42 -3.72 24.87
CA THR A 748 -30.95 -2.45 25.42
C THR A 748 -31.99 -1.87 26.39
N LYS A 749 -31.47 -1.33 27.50
CA LYS A 749 -32.21 -0.82 28.66
C LYS A 749 -33.28 0.23 28.27
N LYS A 750 -34.39 0.19 29.00
CA LYS A 750 -35.60 1.03 28.89
C LYS A 750 -35.29 2.50 28.57
N GLY A 751 -35.51 2.88 27.32
CA GLY A 751 -35.74 4.25 26.88
C GLY A 751 -36.90 4.24 25.88
N LYS A 752 -37.93 5.06 26.11
CA LYS A 752 -39.10 5.18 25.23
C LYS A 752 -38.65 5.68 23.85
N LYS A 753 -38.48 4.76 22.89
CA LYS A 753 -38.55 5.05 21.46
C LYS A 753 -39.75 4.30 20.89
N GLY A 754 -40.50 4.98 20.01
CA GLY A 754 -41.72 4.47 19.38
C GLY A 754 -41.50 3.17 18.58
N PRO A 755 -42.60 2.50 18.17
CA PRO A 755 -42.55 1.15 17.62
C PRO A 755 -41.82 1.15 16.28
N ARG A 756 -40.57 0.66 16.24
CA ARG A 756 -39.90 0.29 14.99
C ARG A 756 -40.38 -1.11 14.60
N ARG A 757 -41.04 -1.24 13.43
CA ARG A 757 -41.35 -2.52 12.80
C ARG A 757 -40.04 -3.30 12.60
N THR A 758 -39.87 -4.42 13.28
CA THR A 758 -38.81 -5.40 13.01
C THR A 758 -39.12 -6.10 11.69
N LEU A 759 -38.30 -5.90 10.65
CA LEU A 759 -38.37 -6.72 9.45
C LEU A 759 -37.97 -8.16 9.81
N SER A 760 -38.90 -9.11 9.66
CA SER A 760 -38.57 -10.54 9.74
C SER A 760 -37.86 -10.96 8.46
N ASN A 761 -36.70 -11.60 8.61
CA ASN A 761 -35.94 -12.20 7.51
C ASN A 761 -36.46 -13.59 7.09
N THR A 762 -37.46 -14.09 7.81
CA THR A 762 -38.02 -15.42 7.66
C THR A 762 -39.50 -15.31 7.34
N LEU A 763 -39.90 -15.88 6.21
CA LEU A 763 -41.28 -15.97 5.74
C LEU A 763 -41.73 -17.44 5.70
N ILE A 764 -42.98 -17.69 6.11
CA ILE A 764 -43.61 -19.00 6.04
C ILE A 764 -44.41 -19.06 4.74
N VAL A 765 -44.11 -20.05 3.90
CA VAL A 765 -44.80 -20.30 2.63
C VAL A 765 -45.92 -21.31 2.84
N ILE A 766 -47.16 -20.92 2.55
CA ILE A 766 -48.36 -21.76 2.64
C ILE A 766 -48.94 -22.09 1.26
N LYS A 767 -49.77 -23.15 1.20
CA LYS A 767 -50.29 -23.73 -0.04
C LYS A 767 -51.05 -22.76 -0.95
N GLY A 768 -51.91 -21.92 -0.38
CA GLY A 768 -52.84 -21.12 -1.16
C GLY A 768 -53.81 -20.29 -0.32
N LEU A 769 -54.11 -19.07 -0.77
CA LEU A 769 -55.11 -18.17 -0.21
C LEU A 769 -55.94 -17.55 -1.35
N PRO A 770 -57.17 -17.08 -1.08
CA PRO A 770 -57.93 -16.38 -2.10
C PRO A 770 -57.21 -15.08 -2.51
N LYS A 771 -57.22 -14.70 -3.79
CA LYS A 771 -56.61 -13.45 -4.27
C LYS A 771 -57.57 -12.71 -5.20
N LEU A 772 -58.15 -11.61 -4.69
CA LEU A 772 -58.91 -10.66 -5.51
C LEU A 772 -58.00 -9.52 -5.97
N THR A 773 -58.08 -9.19 -7.25
CA THR A 773 -57.55 -7.94 -7.82
C THR A 773 -58.71 -7.06 -8.22
N GLY A 774 -58.62 -5.76 -7.94
CA GLY A 774 -59.72 -4.83 -8.22
C GLY A 774 -59.26 -3.56 -8.92
N CYS A 775 -60.12 -3.02 -9.79
CA CYS A 775 -59.94 -1.70 -10.42
C CYS A 775 -61.31 -1.00 -10.59
N ILE A 776 -61.31 0.33 -10.63
CA ILE A 776 -62.48 1.11 -11.06
C ILE A 776 -62.26 1.52 -12.50
N ASP A 777 -63.14 1.07 -13.39
CA ASP A 777 -63.08 1.40 -14.80
C ASP A 777 -63.33 2.90 -15.01
N HIS A 778 -62.49 3.53 -15.84
CA HIS A 778 -62.65 4.91 -16.30
C HIS A 778 -62.78 5.96 -15.18
N LEU A 779 -62.20 5.71 -14.00
CA LEU A 779 -62.11 6.72 -12.94
C LEU A 779 -61.25 7.90 -13.46
N PRO A 780 -61.80 9.13 -13.51
CA PRO A 780 -61.06 10.28 -14.03
C PRO A 780 -59.95 10.69 -13.08
N THR A 781 -58.76 10.98 -13.61
CA THR A 781 -57.70 11.67 -12.84
C THR A 781 -58.05 13.13 -12.58
N ASN A 782 -58.74 13.76 -13.54
CA ASN A 782 -59.20 15.14 -13.45
C ASN A 782 -60.72 15.21 -13.67
N ALA A 783 -61.45 15.85 -12.76
CA ALA A 783 -62.89 16.06 -12.85
C ALA A 783 -63.24 17.53 -12.56
N PHE A 784 -64.40 18.01 -13.00
CA PHE A 784 -64.89 19.35 -12.63
C PHE A 784 -65.82 19.27 -11.42
N ALA A 785 -65.82 20.31 -10.58
CA ALA A 785 -66.71 20.39 -9.43
C ALA A 785 -68.19 20.30 -9.87
N GLY A 786 -68.89 19.29 -9.38
CA GLY A 786 -70.27 18.95 -9.77
C GLY A 786 -70.40 17.79 -10.77
N ASP A 787 -69.30 17.28 -11.33
CA ASP A 787 -69.32 16.11 -12.22
C ASP A 787 -69.89 14.88 -11.48
N LEU A 788 -70.86 14.22 -12.11
CA LEU A 788 -71.45 12.96 -11.65
C LEU A 788 -71.33 11.91 -12.75
N ARG A 789 -70.73 10.76 -12.45
CA ARG A 789 -70.49 9.66 -13.42
C ARG A 789 -70.82 8.31 -12.79
N LEU A 790 -71.48 7.44 -13.56
CA LEU A 790 -71.62 6.03 -13.23
C LEU A 790 -70.38 5.28 -13.70
N LEU A 791 -69.66 4.65 -12.77
CA LEU A 791 -68.45 3.85 -13.00
C LEU A 791 -68.68 2.40 -12.59
N LYS A 792 -67.75 1.51 -12.93
CA LYS A 792 -67.80 0.09 -12.57
C LYS A 792 -66.57 -0.31 -11.75
N LEU A 793 -66.80 -0.85 -10.55
CA LEU A 793 -65.77 -1.56 -9.80
C LEU A 793 -65.71 -3.00 -10.30
N ASN A 794 -64.58 -3.37 -10.88
CA ASN A 794 -64.31 -4.74 -11.31
C ASN A 794 -63.42 -5.43 -10.29
N LEU A 795 -63.88 -6.57 -9.78
CA LEU A 795 -63.13 -7.46 -8.91
C LEU A 795 -62.93 -8.79 -9.64
N ARG A 796 -61.68 -9.20 -9.85
CA ARG A 796 -61.32 -10.46 -10.49
C ARG A 796 -60.65 -11.39 -9.50
N ASN A 797 -61.13 -12.63 -9.41
CA ASN A 797 -60.49 -13.67 -8.62
C ASN A 797 -59.36 -14.34 -9.41
N GLN A 798 -58.13 -14.17 -8.95
CA GLN A 798 -56.93 -14.76 -9.54
C GLN A 798 -56.47 -16.04 -8.83
N SER A 799 -57.25 -16.51 -7.87
CA SER A 799 -56.96 -17.74 -7.13
C SER A 799 -57.94 -18.86 -7.48
N GLU A 800 -57.51 -20.09 -7.24
CA GLU A 800 -58.32 -21.32 -7.39
C GLU A 800 -59.45 -21.43 -6.34
N TYR A 801 -59.49 -20.52 -5.36
CA TYR A 801 -60.45 -20.58 -4.25
C TYR A 801 -61.60 -19.61 -4.44
N ALA A 802 -62.83 -20.11 -4.35
CA ALA A 802 -64.02 -19.27 -4.39
C ALA A 802 -64.09 -18.30 -3.20
N VAL A 803 -64.53 -17.07 -3.49
CA VAL A 803 -64.59 -15.96 -2.53
C VAL A 803 -66.03 -15.57 -2.22
N LYS A 804 -66.33 -15.34 -0.93
CA LYS A 804 -67.65 -14.94 -0.39
C LYS A 804 -67.55 -13.81 0.64
N ASN A 805 -68.69 -13.32 1.13
CA ASN A 805 -68.79 -12.33 2.22
C ASN A 805 -67.98 -11.04 1.97
N ILE A 806 -68.13 -10.46 0.77
CA ILE A 806 -67.41 -9.26 0.38
C ILE A 806 -67.99 -8.04 1.11
N LYS A 807 -67.14 -7.18 1.66
CA LYS A 807 -67.51 -5.89 2.26
C LYS A 807 -66.57 -4.80 1.76
N MET A 808 -67.05 -3.56 1.66
CA MET A 808 -66.26 -2.42 1.18
C MET A 808 -66.41 -1.22 2.10
N LYS A 809 -65.29 -0.55 2.39
CA LYS A 809 -65.27 0.76 3.06
C LYS A 809 -64.47 1.76 2.25
N LEU A 810 -64.96 3.00 2.24
CA LEU A 810 -64.43 4.12 1.46
C LEU A 810 -64.00 5.24 2.41
N SER A 811 -62.85 5.87 2.15
CA SER A 811 -62.39 7.04 2.94
C SER A 811 -63.25 8.28 2.71
N HIS A 812 -63.76 8.46 1.49
CA HIS A 812 -64.52 9.64 1.07
C HIS A 812 -65.90 9.26 0.51
N PRO A 813 -66.86 8.84 1.37
CA PRO A 813 -68.19 8.38 0.93
C PRO A 813 -69.03 9.46 0.23
N ARG A 814 -68.63 10.74 0.31
CA ARG A 814 -69.26 11.85 -0.42
C ARG A 814 -68.89 11.91 -1.90
N PHE A 815 -67.76 11.30 -2.27
CA PHE A 815 -67.23 11.31 -3.63
C PHE A 815 -67.55 10.02 -4.38
N VAL A 816 -67.76 8.94 -3.64
CA VAL A 816 -68.00 7.61 -4.21
C VAL A 816 -69.14 6.96 -3.44
N ILE A 817 -70.22 6.66 -4.16
CA ILE A 817 -71.44 6.08 -3.61
C ILE A 817 -71.66 4.71 -4.30
N PRO A 818 -71.67 3.60 -3.56
CA PRO A 818 -72.04 2.30 -4.13
C PRO A 818 -73.48 2.35 -4.67
N GLY A 819 -73.69 1.97 -5.93
CA GLY A 819 -75.03 1.86 -6.53
C GLY A 819 -75.66 0.49 -6.31
N ASP A 820 -76.89 0.32 -6.77
CA ASP A 820 -77.59 -0.98 -6.79
C ASP A 820 -77.47 -1.65 -8.17
N LEU A 821 -77.57 -2.99 -8.22
CA LEU A 821 -77.48 -3.77 -9.48
C LEU A 821 -78.55 -3.39 -10.53
N SER A 822 -79.66 -2.79 -10.10
CA SER A 822 -80.70 -2.25 -10.98
C SER A 822 -80.34 -0.91 -11.64
N GLU A 823 -79.22 -0.29 -11.27
CA GLU A 823 -78.83 1.07 -11.71
C GLU A 823 -77.83 1.12 -12.87
N VAL A 824 -77.49 -0.02 -13.45
CA VAL A 824 -76.46 -0.14 -14.50
C VAL A 824 -76.77 0.70 -15.75
N ASP A 825 -78.04 1.04 -16.00
CA ASP A 825 -78.53 1.83 -17.14
C ASP A 825 -79.14 3.20 -16.76
N PHE A 826 -78.92 3.72 -15.54
CA PHE A 826 -79.50 5.01 -15.11
C PHE A 826 -78.54 6.20 -15.33
N GLU A 827 -79.10 7.38 -15.64
CA GLU A 827 -78.34 8.65 -15.77
C GLU A 827 -78.02 9.32 -14.42
N PHE A 828 -78.80 9.05 -13.36
CA PHE A 828 -78.62 9.62 -12.02
C PHE A 828 -78.93 8.58 -10.92
N PRO A 829 -78.24 8.63 -9.75
CA PRO A 829 -78.49 7.74 -8.61
C PRO A 829 -79.89 7.97 -8.03
N GLN A 830 -80.52 6.91 -7.51
CA GLN A 830 -81.90 6.99 -6.98
C GLN A 830 -82.11 8.09 -5.92
N CYS A 831 -81.07 8.44 -5.15
CA CYS A 831 -81.15 9.48 -4.13
C CYS A 831 -81.39 10.91 -4.66
N LEU A 832 -81.22 11.14 -5.97
CA LEU A 832 -81.46 12.43 -6.61
C LEU A 832 -82.79 12.50 -7.38
N ARG A 833 -83.59 11.41 -7.41
CA ARG A 833 -84.93 11.45 -8.02
C ARG A 833 -85.94 12.07 -7.06
N LYS A 834 -86.69 13.06 -7.55
CA LYS A 834 -87.79 13.71 -6.83
C LYS A 834 -88.91 12.69 -6.60
N HIS A 835 -89.18 12.31 -5.35
CA HIS A 835 -90.34 11.46 -5.02
C HIS A 835 -91.65 12.20 -5.36
N VAL A 836 -92.39 11.70 -6.34
CA VAL A 836 -93.81 12.04 -6.52
C VAL A 836 -94.60 11.19 -5.52
N GLN A 837 -95.46 11.84 -4.72
CA GLN A 837 -96.27 11.21 -3.67
C GLN A 837 -97.19 10.11 -4.23
N SER A 838 -97.18 8.92 -3.61
CA SER A 838 -98.40 8.17 -3.28
C SER A 838 -98.11 7.01 -2.31
N GLU A 839 -98.79 7.09 -1.17
CA GLU A 839 -99.28 6.02 -0.28
C GLU A 839 -98.33 5.09 0.49
N ILE A 840 -98.66 5.01 1.78
CA ILE A 840 -98.00 4.29 2.85
C ILE A 840 -98.32 2.79 2.73
N SER A 841 -97.30 1.93 2.69
CA SER A 841 -97.34 0.66 3.41
C SER A 841 -95.93 0.22 3.84
N THR A 842 -95.91 -0.37 5.02
CA THR A 842 -94.79 -0.64 5.91
C THR A 842 -93.87 -1.77 5.43
N VAL A 843 -92.60 -1.46 5.15
CA VAL A 843 -91.48 -2.36 5.46
C VAL A 843 -90.32 -1.54 5.99
N SER A 844 -89.93 -1.85 7.23
CA SER A 844 -88.89 -1.18 7.98
C SER A 844 -87.49 -1.44 7.40
N THR A 845 -86.92 -0.48 6.68
CA THR A 845 -85.46 -0.34 6.61
C THR A 845 -85.02 0.62 7.70
N LYS A 846 -84.47 0.07 8.79
CA LYS A 846 -83.76 0.83 9.83
C LYS A 846 -82.56 1.54 9.18
N ARG A 847 -82.74 2.79 8.73
CA ARG A 847 -81.63 3.76 8.62
C ARG A 847 -81.52 4.46 9.96
N THR A 848 -80.61 3.99 10.81
CA THR A 848 -80.24 4.69 12.03
C THR A 848 -79.50 5.97 11.64
N GLN A 849 -80.14 7.10 11.93
CA GLN A 849 -79.54 8.43 11.93
C GLN A 849 -78.48 8.45 13.05
N GLY A 850 -77.21 8.48 12.67
CA GLY A 850 -76.06 8.50 13.56
C GLY A 850 -74.83 9.02 12.81
N ASP A 851 -73.97 9.76 13.52
CA ASP A 851 -72.86 10.57 13.04
C ASP A 851 -72.14 10.15 11.75
N ALA A 852 -71.74 11.15 10.97
CA ALA A 852 -70.99 11.06 9.72
C ALA A 852 -69.55 10.52 9.88
N LYS A 853 -69.40 9.29 10.37
CA LYS A 853 -68.17 8.47 10.29
C LYS A 853 -68.47 7.18 9.54
N GLY A 854 -67.96 7.10 8.30
CA GLY A 854 -67.73 5.86 7.53
C GLY A 854 -68.94 4.96 7.23
N LEU A 855 -69.56 5.11 6.06
CA LEU A 855 -70.55 4.14 5.56
C LEU A 855 -69.85 2.82 5.17
N LEU A 856 -70.06 1.75 5.95
CA LEU A 856 -69.69 0.38 5.59
C LEU A 856 -70.70 -0.19 4.58
N PHE A 857 -70.23 -0.60 3.40
CA PHE A 857 -71.05 -1.26 2.39
C PHE A 857 -70.86 -2.78 2.43
N THR A 858 -71.95 -3.54 2.46
CA THR A 858 -71.93 -5.01 2.45
C THR A 858 -72.63 -5.50 1.19
N PHE A 859 -71.95 -6.32 0.40
CA PHE A 859 -72.56 -6.94 -0.78
C PHE A 859 -73.54 -8.04 -0.35
N SER A 860 -74.50 -8.41 -1.21
CA SER A 860 -75.44 -9.51 -0.92
C SER A 860 -74.68 -10.80 -0.57
N GLN A 861 -75.17 -11.54 0.43
CA GLN A 861 -74.54 -12.78 0.93
C GLN A 861 -74.52 -13.90 -0.13
N ASP A 862 -75.33 -13.80 -1.19
CA ASP A 862 -75.40 -14.76 -2.28
C ASP A 862 -74.29 -14.58 -3.34
N ILE A 863 -73.52 -13.48 -3.27
CA ILE A 863 -72.47 -13.18 -4.24
C ILE A 863 -71.24 -14.03 -3.96
N LYS A 864 -70.87 -14.87 -4.94
CA LYS A 864 -69.65 -15.69 -4.94
C LYS A 864 -68.84 -15.42 -6.21
N ILE A 865 -67.54 -15.19 -6.06
CA ILE A 865 -66.62 -15.02 -7.20
C ILE A 865 -65.80 -16.30 -7.35
N GLN A 866 -66.10 -17.08 -8.39
CA GLN A 866 -65.39 -18.31 -8.74
C GLN A 866 -64.00 -18.02 -9.31
N GLU A 867 -63.16 -19.05 -9.42
CA GLU A 867 -61.83 -18.96 -10.02
C GLU A 867 -61.89 -18.27 -11.39
N GLY A 868 -61.01 -17.29 -11.62
CA GLY A 868 -60.87 -16.57 -12.88
C GLY A 868 -62.02 -15.61 -13.22
N ALA A 869 -63.14 -15.66 -12.49
CA ALA A 869 -64.32 -14.86 -12.75
C ALA A 869 -64.11 -13.38 -12.38
N THR A 870 -64.76 -12.50 -13.13
CA THR A 870 -64.81 -11.06 -12.87
C THR A 870 -66.21 -10.68 -12.40
N PHE A 871 -66.28 -10.00 -11.27
CA PHE A 871 -67.48 -9.42 -10.69
C PHE A 871 -67.45 -7.91 -10.85
N SER A 872 -68.47 -7.34 -11.48
CA SER A 872 -68.59 -5.91 -11.73
C SER A 872 -69.72 -5.32 -10.90
N TRP A 873 -69.46 -4.21 -10.20
CA TRP A 873 -70.44 -3.49 -9.40
C TRP A 873 -70.55 -2.01 -9.79
N PRO A 874 -71.77 -1.46 -9.99
CA PRO A 874 -71.95 -0.04 -10.31
C PRO A 874 -71.60 0.86 -9.12
N ILE A 875 -70.81 1.90 -9.37
CA ILE A 875 -70.41 2.90 -8.39
C ILE A 875 -70.58 4.31 -8.97
N TRP A 876 -71.26 5.18 -8.24
CA TRP A 876 -71.41 6.59 -8.59
C TRP A 876 -70.24 7.41 -8.09
N PHE A 877 -69.54 8.08 -8.99
CA PHE A 877 -68.52 9.08 -8.67
C PHE A 877 -69.13 10.49 -8.75
N HIS A 878 -69.01 11.26 -7.68
CA HIS A 878 -69.49 12.63 -7.58
C HIS A 878 -68.37 13.57 -7.12
N ALA A 879 -67.95 14.48 -7.99
CA ALA A 879 -66.91 15.48 -7.72
C ALA A 879 -67.45 16.64 -6.86
N ALA A 880 -67.79 16.34 -5.60
CA ALA A 880 -68.60 17.21 -4.74
C ALA A 880 -67.94 18.57 -4.41
N THR A 881 -66.61 18.61 -4.24
CA THR A 881 -65.88 19.84 -3.89
C THR A 881 -64.57 19.94 -4.68
N PRO A 882 -64.16 21.14 -5.11
CA PRO A 882 -62.87 21.34 -5.79
C PRO A 882 -61.69 21.08 -4.83
N GLY A 883 -60.58 20.58 -5.38
CA GLY A 883 -59.36 20.24 -4.65
C GLY A 883 -58.76 18.89 -5.06
N ASN A 884 -57.58 18.58 -4.52
CA ASN A 884 -56.90 17.30 -4.72
C ASN A 884 -57.23 16.36 -3.58
N PHE A 885 -57.79 15.19 -3.89
CA PHE A 885 -58.19 14.21 -2.88
C PHE A 885 -57.68 12.81 -3.23
N SER A 886 -57.22 12.08 -2.21
CA SER A 886 -56.83 10.68 -2.31
C SER A 886 -57.97 9.79 -1.82
N LEU A 887 -58.61 9.10 -2.76
CA LEU A 887 -59.64 8.10 -2.48
C LEU A 887 -58.96 6.79 -2.07
N TYR A 888 -59.32 6.27 -0.90
CA TYR A 888 -58.84 4.98 -0.38
C TYR A 888 -60.03 4.04 -0.24
N ILE A 889 -59.88 2.82 -0.75
CA ILE A 889 -60.89 1.78 -0.77
C ILE A 889 -60.27 0.53 -0.17
N SER A 890 -60.91 -0.04 0.84
CA SER A 890 -60.56 -1.35 1.37
C SER A 890 -61.73 -2.31 1.20
N LEU A 891 -61.44 -3.49 0.68
CA LEU A 891 -62.40 -4.56 0.40
C LEU A 891 -62.04 -5.78 1.24
N TYR A 892 -62.93 -6.21 2.12
CA TYR A 892 -62.80 -7.45 2.89
C TYR A 892 -63.45 -8.61 2.14
N TYR A 893 -62.84 -9.79 2.15
CA TYR A 893 -63.41 -10.99 1.53
C TYR A 893 -62.95 -12.28 2.21
N GLU A 894 -63.81 -13.31 2.19
CA GLU A 894 -63.58 -14.59 2.87
C GLU A 894 -63.43 -15.75 1.88
N MET A 895 -62.62 -16.73 2.28
CA MET A 895 -62.46 -18.00 1.56
C MET A 895 -63.65 -18.93 1.85
N GLU A 896 -64.16 -19.64 0.84
CA GLU A 896 -65.24 -20.60 1.05
C GLU A 896 -64.77 -21.89 1.75
N SER A 897 -63.53 -22.32 1.47
CA SER A 897 -62.91 -23.53 2.03
C SER A 897 -62.27 -23.26 3.40
N PRO A 898 -62.24 -24.25 4.33
CA PRO A 898 -61.58 -24.08 5.61
C PRO A 898 -60.06 -23.93 5.41
N SER A 899 -59.56 -22.74 5.69
CA SER A 899 -58.13 -22.43 5.77
C SER A 899 -57.81 -21.81 7.12
N GLU A 900 -56.53 -21.85 7.45
CA GLU A 900 -55.93 -21.30 8.65
C GLU A 900 -56.04 -19.77 8.74
N ILE A 901 -56.02 -19.11 7.57
CA ILE A 901 -56.39 -17.70 7.38
C ILE A 901 -57.74 -17.68 6.63
N THR A 902 -58.77 -17.14 7.27
CA THR A 902 -60.15 -17.21 6.73
C THR A 902 -60.54 -16.03 5.85
N TYR A 903 -59.75 -14.95 5.84
CA TYR A 903 -60.06 -13.73 5.11
C TYR A 903 -58.82 -13.06 4.51
N ARG A 904 -59.04 -12.24 3.49
CA ARG A 904 -58.07 -11.26 2.97
C ARG A 904 -58.72 -9.89 2.80
N THR A 905 -57.90 -8.85 2.75
CA THR A 905 -58.32 -7.50 2.37
C THR A 905 -57.62 -7.05 1.09
N LEU A 906 -58.34 -6.37 0.19
CA LEU A 906 -57.81 -5.73 -1.01
C LEU A 906 -57.82 -4.21 -0.79
N ARG A 907 -56.63 -3.61 -0.86
CA ARG A 907 -56.38 -2.19 -0.66
C ARG A 907 -56.15 -1.50 -2.00
N MET A 908 -56.87 -0.40 -2.24
CA MET A 908 -56.83 0.36 -3.49
C MET A 908 -56.82 1.85 -3.20
N HIS A 909 -55.96 2.62 -3.87
CA HIS A 909 -56.00 4.07 -3.81
C HIS A 909 -55.98 4.73 -5.18
N TYR A 910 -56.61 5.89 -5.27
CA TYR A 910 -56.66 6.74 -6.46
C TYR A 910 -56.52 8.20 -6.06
N ASN A 911 -55.73 8.97 -6.81
CA ASN A 911 -55.64 10.41 -6.66
C ASN A 911 -56.47 11.09 -7.74
N ILE A 912 -57.33 12.02 -7.33
CA ILE A 912 -58.25 12.73 -8.21
C ILE A 912 -58.12 14.22 -7.94
N GLU A 913 -57.92 15.00 -9.00
CA GLU A 913 -57.94 16.46 -8.99
C GLU A 913 -59.30 16.97 -9.45
N VAL A 914 -60.00 17.69 -8.58
CA VAL A 914 -61.28 18.32 -8.89
C VAL A 914 -61.07 19.80 -9.13
N MET A 915 -61.21 20.23 -10.39
CA MET A 915 -61.07 21.63 -10.79
C MET A 915 -62.36 22.41 -10.54
N THR A 916 -62.24 23.69 -10.23
CA THR A 916 -63.39 24.61 -10.20
C THR A 916 -63.94 24.80 -11.61
N CYS A 917 -65.25 24.65 -11.79
CA CYS A 917 -65.92 25.14 -13.01
C CYS A 917 -65.69 26.66 -13.14
N ALA A 918 -64.99 27.10 -14.18
CA ALA A 918 -65.02 28.51 -14.58
C ALA A 918 -66.39 28.77 -15.21
N CYS A 919 -67.25 29.53 -14.53
CA CYS A 919 -68.45 30.06 -15.16
C CYS A 919 -68.03 30.97 -16.33
N ILE A 920 -68.50 30.68 -17.55
CA ILE A 920 -68.69 31.70 -18.58
C ILE A 920 -70.10 32.24 -18.40
#